data_AF-A0A7J3L1J2-F1
#
_entry.id   AF-A0A7J3L1J2-F1
#
_cell.length_a   1.000
_cell.length_b   1.000
_cell.length_c   1.000
_cell.angle_alpha   90.00
_cell.angle_beta   90.00
_cell.angle_gamma   90.00
#
_symmetry.space_group_name_H-M   'P 1'
#
loop_
_entity.id
_entity.type
_entity.pdbx_description
1 polymer ?
#
loop_
_entity_poly.entity_id
_entity_poly.type
_entity_poly.pdbx_seq_one_letter_code
_entity_poly.pdbx_strand_id
1 'polypeptide(L)'
;MFFKLMERKVVKRDGRIVDFDPLRIRNAVTKAMMSVKQYDENVLDKVVNYVIDVLNRKYEEGKIPHVEEIQDIVELALVKFDLYEVAKAYILYRKERERVREEKKVLLQKDFIDDVEKEFSVNAIRLMVNRYLLRDENGKLVETPKQMFQRVAMAVVIPDILYDSRIFHKDGGLPVFPKEEFDAKSHANRLGLGKSNESYAVTWNEHHLERMKALYDELNSQGKMKVSWSSFINMLASGEFDNYYENFKSYYNLMVSKKFMPNSPTLFNAGTRLGQLSACFVLDIDDNIESIMNAATQAAIIFKSGGGVGINYSKLRPAGDIVSSTSGVASGPVSFMRIIDTVTDVVKQGGKRRGANMGILEIDHPDIESFITSKSERGRLENFNISVLIKNDFWNYLKNNGKYPLINPRNGKVWKTVDARDIFWKISEMAWRTGDPGVIFLDNINRRNVLAKSKGLIKSTNPCVSGDVRILTPRGWIRADELFHEAKLSSIIKAVTIDERLLGEGGEPHAYKTKIVTLEGREAVYKTASGEELNLLIPKEVEAWVWHVGKKPCLKIKTEEGYELTVTHDHKLLTPEGWKNAKSLVPGDKILIGRLHPWFLEHAYNGGHDLDDDVSFALGWLVGDGSFNRHYVAWFLGKDDKAAEERLRRGIEKIGGNPLSHTYVLSKTEHKIQYNEGTTVYRNMMSLLGYFLEKSKDRRLPEIVWRLSPRSLASFLKGLFTADGYVDKDRAVRLTSASLQMLKEVQILLTTFGIKS
;
A
#
# COMPACT_ATOMS: atom_id res chain seq x y z
N MET A 1 -33.79 -10.64 -36.36
CA MET A 1 -33.26 -10.04 -37.60
C MET A 1 -31.92 -9.38 -37.28
N PHE A 2 -30.89 -10.20 -37.08
CA PHE A 2 -29.59 -9.78 -36.54
C PHE A 2 -28.61 -9.45 -37.70
N PHE A 3 -27.94 -8.31 -37.57
CA PHE A 3 -26.70 -7.87 -38.24
C PHE A 3 -26.65 -7.76 -39.78
N LYS A 4 -26.96 -6.55 -40.28
CA LYS A 4 -26.32 -5.97 -41.48
C LYS A 4 -25.37 -4.85 -41.05
N LEU A 5 -24.46 -5.14 -40.11
CA LEU A 5 -23.71 -4.12 -39.33
C LEU A 5 -22.18 -4.28 -39.34
N MET A 6 -21.62 -5.18 -40.14
CA MET A 6 -20.19 -5.54 -40.05
C MET A 6 -19.20 -4.57 -40.72
N GLU A 7 -19.64 -3.52 -41.42
CA GLU A 7 -18.74 -2.70 -42.28
C GLU A 7 -18.82 -1.17 -42.07
N ARG A 8 -19.30 -0.69 -40.92
CA ARG A 8 -19.34 0.76 -40.66
C ARG A 8 -18.14 1.24 -39.86
N LYS A 9 -17.62 2.40 -40.23
CA LYS A 9 -16.54 3.12 -39.54
C LYS A 9 -17.09 4.37 -38.84
N VAL A 10 -16.34 4.94 -37.90
CA VAL A 10 -16.65 6.18 -37.18
C VAL A 10 -15.43 7.08 -37.14
N VAL A 11 -15.61 8.37 -37.44
CA VAL A 11 -14.57 9.39 -37.23
C VAL A 11 -14.57 9.82 -35.77
N LYS A 12 -13.46 9.60 -35.09
CA LYS A 12 -13.20 10.09 -33.73
C LYS A 12 -12.86 11.59 -33.74
N ARG A 13 -12.92 12.21 -32.56
CA ARG A 13 -12.62 13.64 -32.36
C ARG A 13 -11.19 14.05 -32.76
N ASP A 14 -10.28 13.09 -32.83
CA ASP A 14 -8.89 13.27 -33.26
C ASP A 14 -8.68 12.92 -34.76
N GLY A 15 -9.78 12.74 -35.51
CA GLY A 15 -9.76 12.38 -36.93
C GLY A 15 -9.54 10.90 -37.22
N ARG A 16 -9.20 10.07 -36.21
CA ARG A 16 -8.99 8.63 -36.43
C ARG A 16 -10.28 7.94 -36.83
N ILE A 17 -10.18 7.07 -37.83
CA ILE A 17 -11.28 6.24 -38.29
C ILE A 17 -11.18 4.87 -37.61
N VAL A 18 -12.23 4.46 -36.90
CA VAL A 18 -12.29 3.15 -36.22
C VAL A 18 -13.57 2.40 -36.58
N ASP A 19 -13.61 1.10 -36.31
CA ASP A 19 -14.81 0.30 -36.52
C ASP A 19 -15.95 0.74 -35.59
N PHE A 20 -17.16 0.75 -36.13
CA PHE A 20 -18.38 1.05 -35.40
C PHE A 20 -18.71 -0.10 -34.44
N ASP A 21 -18.85 0.23 -33.15
CA ASP A 21 -19.19 -0.73 -32.10
C ASP A 21 -20.51 -0.31 -31.42
N PRO A 22 -21.64 -1.00 -31.70
CA PRO A 22 -22.93 -0.69 -31.11
C PRO A 22 -22.97 -0.89 -29.59
N LEU A 23 -22.09 -1.74 -29.02
CA LEU A 23 -22.01 -1.93 -27.58
C LEU A 23 -21.59 -0.65 -26.86
N ARG A 24 -20.83 0.24 -27.52
CA ARG A 24 -20.48 1.55 -26.93
C ARG A 24 -21.69 2.44 -26.72
N ILE A 25 -22.65 2.42 -27.65
CA ILE A 25 -23.90 3.17 -27.54
C ILE A 25 -24.74 2.58 -26.41
N ARG A 26 -24.93 1.25 -26.42
CA ARG A 26 -25.64 0.53 -25.37
C ARG A 26 -25.08 0.87 -23.98
N ASN A 27 -23.78 0.69 -23.78
CA ASN A 27 -23.11 0.95 -22.51
C ASN A 27 -23.25 2.40 -22.03
N ALA A 28 -23.22 3.37 -22.94
CA ALA A 28 -23.39 4.78 -22.60
C ALA A 28 -24.83 5.08 -22.14
N VAL A 29 -25.82 4.53 -22.84
CA VAL A 29 -27.25 4.67 -22.47
C VAL A 29 -27.56 3.91 -21.17
N THR A 30 -27.05 2.69 -21.00
CA THR A 30 -27.18 1.91 -19.75
C THR A 30 -26.67 2.70 -18.55
N LYS A 31 -25.48 3.32 -18.65
CA LYS A 31 -24.92 4.15 -17.57
C LYS A 31 -25.82 5.34 -17.23
N ALA A 32 -26.40 5.99 -18.24
CA ALA A 32 -27.35 7.09 -18.02
C ALA A 32 -28.61 6.59 -17.32
N MET A 33 -29.22 5.49 -17.79
CA MET A 33 -30.42 4.90 -17.19
C MET A 33 -30.19 4.46 -15.73
N MET A 34 -29.06 3.82 -15.45
CA MET A 34 -28.68 3.40 -14.10
C MET A 34 -28.47 4.60 -13.16
N SER A 35 -27.90 5.70 -13.67
CA SER A 35 -27.64 6.91 -12.85
C SER A 35 -28.91 7.57 -12.32
N VAL A 36 -30.03 7.40 -13.03
CA VAL A 36 -31.36 7.91 -12.63
C VAL A 36 -32.29 6.80 -12.12
N LYS A 37 -31.78 5.58 -11.94
CA LYS A 37 -32.53 4.39 -11.48
C LYS A 37 -33.74 4.04 -12.37
N GLN A 38 -33.68 4.31 -13.67
CA GLN A 38 -34.72 3.99 -14.67
C GLN A 38 -34.23 2.94 -15.67
N TYR A 39 -33.50 1.94 -15.20
CA TYR A 39 -32.99 0.89 -16.07
C TYR A 39 -34.10 -0.09 -16.46
N ASP A 40 -34.33 -0.22 -17.76
CA ASP A 40 -35.21 -1.20 -18.37
C ASP A 40 -34.55 -1.73 -19.65
N GLU A 41 -34.35 -3.04 -19.72
CA GLU A 41 -33.64 -3.70 -20.82
C GLU A 41 -34.41 -3.63 -22.15
N ASN A 42 -35.75 -3.73 -22.11
CA ASN A 42 -36.59 -3.67 -23.30
C ASN A 42 -36.61 -2.26 -23.89
N VAL A 43 -36.63 -1.25 -23.03
CA VAL A 43 -36.56 0.16 -23.44
C VAL A 43 -35.17 0.50 -23.98
N LEU A 44 -34.10 0.02 -23.32
CA LEU A 44 -32.73 0.16 -23.81
C LEU A 44 -32.57 -0.41 -25.21
N ASP A 45 -33.10 -1.61 -25.46
CA ASP A 45 -33.07 -2.25 -26.78
C ASP A 45 -33.80 -1.41 -27.82
N LYS A 46 -34.98 -0.87 -27.50
CA LYS A 46 -35.74 0.02 -28.41
C LYS A 46 -34.95 1.28 -28.75
N VAL A 47 -34.33 1.93 -27.76
CA VAL A 47 -33.51 3.14 -27.96
C VAL A 47 -32.29 2.82 -28.83
N VAL A 48 -31.53 1.78 -28.51
CA VAL A 48 -30.31 1.41 -29.25
C VAL A 48 -30.64 1.02 -30.69
N ASN A 49 -31.68 0.21 -30.90
CA ASN A 49 -32.12 -0.18 -32.24
C ASN A 49 -32.58 1.03 -33.06
N TYR A 50 -33.28 1.98 -32.43
CA TYR A 50 -33.68 3.21 -33.09
C TYR A 50 -32.48 4.07 -33.50
N VAL A 51 -31.49 4.23 -32.62
CA VAL A 51 -30.25 4.98 -32.93
C VAL A 51 -29.53 4.34 -34.12
N ILE A 52 -29.41 3.01 -34.13
CA ILE A 52 -28.81 2.25 -35.23
C ILE A 52 -29.60 2.45 -36.54
N ASP A 53 -30.92 2.38 -36.48
CA ASP A 53 -31.79 2.60 -37.65
C ASP A 53 -31.66 4.03 -38.21
N VAL A 54 -31.63 5.05 -37.34
CA VAL A 54 -31.41 6.44 -37.76
C VAL A 54 -30.03 6.60 -38.40
N LEU A 55 -28.99 6.00 -37.83
CA LEU A 55 -27.65 6.00 -38.43
C LEU A 55 -27.64 5.31 -39.79
N ASN A 56 -28.39 4.22 -39.96
CA ASN A 56 -28.50 3.49 -41.21
C ASN A 56 -29.20 4.29 -42.30
N ARG A 57 -30.25 5.05 -41.95
CA ARG A 57 -30.99 5.91 -42.88
C ARG A 57 -30.26 7.19 -43.23
N LYS A 58 -29.56 7.80 -42.27
CA LYS A 58 -28.91 9.11 -42.43
C LYS A 58 -27.58 9.04 -43.19
N TYR A 59 -26.88 7.91 -43.12
CA TYR A 59 -25.57 7.71 -43.75
C TYR A 59 -25.65 6.57 -44.78
N GLU A 60 -25.57 6.94 -46.06
CA GLU A 60 -25.46 6.04 -47.23
C GLU A 60 -24.09 5.33 -47.27
N GLU A 61 -23.94 4.34 -48.16
CA GLU A 61 -22.67 3.67 -48.43
C GLU A 61 -21.58 4.69 -48.80
N GLY A 62 -20.54 4.80 -47.95
CA GLY A 62 -19.38 5.68 -48.15
C GLY A 62 -19.29 6.90 -47.23
N LYS A 63 -20.35 7.32 -46.52
CA LYS A 63 -20.29 8.42 -45.54
C LYS A 63 -20.05 7.91 -44.12
N ILE A 64 -18.98 8.40 -43.48
CA ILE A 64 -18.55 7.97 -42.14
C ILE A 64 -19.02 9.01 -41.11
N PRO A 65 -19.91 8.67 -40.16
CA PRO A 65 -20.39 9.61 -39.14
C PRO A 65 -19.27 10.03 -38.18
N HIS A 66 -19.32 11.29 -37.73
CA HIS A 66 -18.49 11.76 -36.62
C HIS A 66 -19.11 11.35 -35.28
N VAL A 67 -18.26 11.12 -34.26
CA VAL A 67 -18.73 10.65 -32.95
C VAL A 67 -19.70 11.60 -32.25
N GLU A 68 -19.61 12.92 -32.50
CA GLU A 68 -20.57 13.90 -31.96
C GLU A 68 -21.96 13.72 -32.58
N GLU A 69 -22.04 13.46 -33.89
CA GLU A 69 -23.31 13.25 -34.58
C GLU A 69 -24.03 12.00 -34.07
N ILE A 70 -23.28 10.94 -33.71
CA ILE A 70 -23.82 9.76 -33.05
C ILE A 70 -24.39 10.11 -31.67
N GLN A 71 -23.70 10.97 -30.91
CA GLN A 71 -24.18 11.40 -29.59
C GLN A 71 -25.45 12.24 -29.69
N ASP A 72 -25.54 13.13 -30.67
CA ASP A 72 -26.74 13.94 -30.92
C ASP A 72 -27.95 13.07 -31.29
N ILE A 73 -27.74 12.00 -32.07
CA ILE A 73 -28.78 11.01 -32.38
C ILE A 73 -29.22 10.24 -31.13
N VAL A 74 -28.29 9.89 -30.23
CA VAL A 74 -28.63 9.23 -28.95
C VAL A 74 -29.48 10.15 -28.08
N GLU A 75 -29.14 11.43 -27.99
CA GLU A 75 -29.92 12.41 -27.24
C GLU A 75 -31.34 12.54 -27.79
N LEU A 76 -31.49 12.68 -29.11
CA LEU A 76 -32.80 12.72 -29.78
C LEU A 76 -33.60 11.44 -29.57
N ALA A 77 -32.94 10.28 -29.59
CA ALA A 77 -33.59 8.99 -29.33
C ALA A 77 -34.15 8.93 -27.91
N LEU A 78 -33.37 9.33 -26.90
CA LEU A 78 -33.82 9.32 -25.51
C LEU A 78 -35.05 10.23 -25.30
N VAL A 79 -35.07 11.41 -25.92
CA VAL A 79 -36.23 12.31 -25.90
C VAL A 79 -37.44 11.68 -26.59
N LYS A 80 -37.24 11.01 -27.73
CA LYS A 80 -38.32 10.37 -28.50
C LYS A 80 -39.05 9.25 -27.74
N PHE A 81 -38.35 8.53 -26.87
CA PHE A 81 -38.92 7.46 -26.04
C PHE A 81 -39.40 7.97 -24.67
N ASP A 82 -39.61 9.27 -24.52
CA ASP A 82 -40.07 9.93 -23.28
C ASP A 82 -39.14 9.73 -22.07
N LEU A 83 -37.85 9.47 -22.32
CA LEU A 83 -36.83 9.24 -21.29
C LEU A 83 -36.13 10.55 -20.90
N TYR A 84 -36.89 11.58 -20.52
CA TYR A 84 -36.37 12.93 -20.29
C TYR A 84 -35.29 12.99 -19.19
N GLU A 85 -35.48 12.27 -18.08
CA GLU A 85 -34.49 12.24 -16.98
C GLU A 85 -33.20 11.50 -17.39
N VAL A 86 -33.32 10.43 -18.19
CA VAL A 86 -32.16 9.72 -18.76
C VAL A 86 -31.42 10.61 -19.77
N ALA A 87 -32.16 11.32 -20.64
CA ALA A 87 -31.59 12.27 -21.60
C ALA A 87 -30.83 13.38 -20.88
N LYS A 88 -31.41 13.97 -19.84
CA LYS A 88 -30.77 15.00 -19.00
C LYS A 88 -29.49 14.46 -18.36
N ALA A 89 -29.53 13.27 -17.77
CA ALA A 89 -28.34 12.64 -17.17
C ALA A 89 -27.24 12.35 -18.20
N TYR A 90 -27.62 11.88 -19.40
CA TYR A 90 -26.70 11.65 -20.51
C TYR A 90 -26.02 12.95 -20.98
N ILE A 91 -26.80 14.03 -21.18
CA ILE A 91 -26.30 15.35 -21.59
C ILE A 91 -25.37 15.94 -20.54
N LEU A 92 -25.75 15.89 -19.26
CA LEU A 92 -24.90 16.38 -18.16
C LEU A 92 -23.59 15.61 -18.08
N TYR A 93 -23.62 14.29 -18.24
CA TYR A 93 -22.40 13.47 -18.30
C TYR A 93 -21.53 13.83 -19.52
N ARG A 94 -22.12 14.04 -20.70
CA ARG A 94 -21.40 14.47 -21.91
C ARG A 94 -20.69 15.80 -21.68
N LYS A 95 -21.39 16.79 -21.12
CA LYS A 95 -20.88 18.14 -20.81
C LYS A 95 -19.77 18.11 -19.77
N GLU A 96 -19.91 17.31 -18.72
CA GLU A 96 -18.85 17.17 -17.71
C GLU A 96 -17.59 16.50 -18.29
N ARG A 97 -17.77 15.47 -19.12
CA ARG A 97 -16.64 14.83 -19.80
C ARG A 97 -15.99 15.76 -20.83
N GLU A 98 -16.74 16.68 -21.43
CA GLU A 98 -16.21 17.75 -22.29
C GLU A 98 -15.37 18.74 -21.48
N ARG A 99 -15.90 19.25 -20.36
CA ARG A 99 -15.17 20.12 -19.43
C ARG A 99 -13.83 19.51 -18.99
N VAL A 100 -13.84 18.24 -18.59
CA VAL A 100 -12.62 17.50 -18.21
C VAL A 100 -11.62 17.38 -19.37
N ARG A 101 -12.10 17.21 -20.61
CA ARG A 101 -11.22 17.14 -21.79
C ARG A 101 -10.61 18.51 -22.09
N GLU A 102 -11.41 19.57 -22.08
CA GLU A 102 -10.92 20.93 -22.32
C GLU A 102 -9.89 21.34 -21.26
N GLU A 103 -10.12 21.02 -19.98
CA GLU A 103 -9.11 21.28 -18.94
C GLU A 103 -7.80 20.53 -19.21
N LYS A 104 -7.86 19.26 -19.63
CA LYS A 104 -6.67 18.50 -20.01
C LYS A 104 -5.97 19.08 -21.25
N LYS A 105 -6.71 19.56 -22.25
CA LYS A 105 -6.17 20.17 -23.46
C LYS A 105 -5.37 21.42 -23.12
N VAL A 106 -5.95 22.28 -22.27
CA VAL A 106 -5.31 23.49 -21.76
C VAL A 106 -4.03 23.14 -21.01
N LEU A 107 -4.07 22.15 -20.10
CA LEU A 107 -2.89 21.73 -19.33
C LEU A 107 -1.77 21.18 -20.23
N LEU A 108 -2.11 20.40 -21.25
CA LEU A 108 -1.16 19.75 -22.16
C LEU A 108 -0.74 20.61 -23.34
N GLN A 109 -1.39 21.77 -23.56
CA GLN A 109 -1.19 22.65 -24.71
C GLN A 109 -1.43 21.92 -26.05
N LYS A 110 -2.53 21.15 -26.14
CA LYS A 110 -2.89 20.32 -27.31
C LYS A 110 -4.33 20.57 -27.76
N ASP A 111 -4.58 20.41 -29.05
CA ASP A 111 -5.92 20.54 -29.63
C ASP A 111 -6.82 19.32 -29.35
N PHE A 112 -6.23 18.15 -29.10
CA PHE A 112 -6.93 16.90 -28.81
C PHE A 112 -6.25 16.06 -27.72
N ILE A 113 -7.05 15.16 -27.12
CA ILE A 113 -6.63 14.25 -26.04
C ILE A 113 -6.63 12.81 -26.57
N ASP A 114 -5.49 12.14 -26.44
CA ASP A 114 -5.30 10.75 -26.86
C ASP A 114 -5.89 9.73 -25.87
N ASP A 115 -5.79 8.44 -26.19
CA ASP A 115 -6.38 7.38 -25.36
C ASP A 115 -5.63 7.18 -24.03
N VAL A 116 -4.32 7.44 -23.97
CA VAL A 116 -3.57 7.40 -22.72
C VAL A 116 -4.04 8.54 -21.82
N GLU A 117 -4.09 9.74 -22.35
CA GLU A 117 -4.45 10.96 -21.62
C GLU A 117 -5.91 10.90 -21.10
N LYS A 118 -6.81 10.15 -21.77
CA LYS A 118 -8.18 9.89 -21.29
C LYS A 118 -8.22 9.07 -20.00
N GLU A 119 -7.31 8.12 -19.82
CA GLU A 119 -7.28 7.16 -18.70
C GLU A 119 -6.76 7.74 -17.38
N PHE A 120 -6.09 8.89 -17.42
CA PHE A 120 -5.57 9.59 -16.25
C PHE A 120 -6.52 10.68 -15.75
N SER A 121 -6.54 10.94 -14.44
CA SER A 121 -7.33 12.05 -13.88
C SER A 121 -6.71 13.41 -14.26
N VAL A 122 -7.48 14.49 -14.14
CA VAL A 122 -6.97 15.86 -14.36
C VAL A 122 -5.79 16.15 -13.42
N ASN A 123 -5.87 15.73 -12.15
CA ASN A 123 -4.78 15.91 -11.18
C ASN A 123 -3.51 15.15 -11.58
N ALA A 124 -3.65 13.92 -12.10
CA ALA A 124 -2.51 13.16 -12.59
C ALA A 124 -1.87 13.86 -13.81
N ILE A 125 -2.67 14.38 -14.74
CA ILE A 125 -2.15 15.16 -15.87
C ILE A 125 -1.45 16.43 -15.38
N ARG A 126 -2.05 17.16 -14.45
CA ARG A 126 -1.45 18.37 -13.85
C ARG A 126 -0.11 18.06 -13.19
N LEU A 127 -0.01 16.95 -12.47
CA LEU A 127 1.24 16.50 -11.87
C LEU A 127 2.28 16.12 -12.95
N MET A 128 1.87 15.37 -13.98
CA MET A 128 2.72 15.02 -15.11
C MET A 128 3.31 16.27 -15.78
N VAL A 129 2.47 17.24 -16.12
CA VAL A 129 2.86 18.53 -16.72
C VAL A 129 3.83 19.30 -15.82
N ASN A 130 3.58 19.33 -14.51
CA ASN A 130 4.37 20.13 -13.58
C ASN A 130 5.71 19.49 -13.20
N ARG A 131 5.83 18.16 -13.25
CA ARG A 131 7.00 17.47 -12.69
C ARG A 131 7.64 16.44 -13.61
N TYR A 132 6.87 15.76 -14.45
CA TYR A 132 7.34 14.56 -15.15
C TYR A 132 7.69 14.81 -16.61
N LEU A 133 6.81 15.46 -17.37
CA LEU A 133 6.99 15.70 -18.80
C LEU A 133 8.19 16.61 -19.06
N LEU A 134 8.94 16.29 -20.12
CA LEU A 134 10.08 17.08 -20.55
C LEU A 134 9.66 18.43 -21.15
N ARG A 135 10.53 19.43 -20.93
CA ARG A 135 10.41 20.79 -21.46
C ARG A 135 11.68 21.17 -22.19
N ASP A 136 11.56 22.04 -23.17
CA ASP A 136 12.70 22.68 -23.82
C ASP A 136 13.32 23.78 -22.93
N GLU A 137 14.37 24.42 -23.45
CA GLU A 137 15.06 25.54 -22.82
C GLU A 137 14.18 26.77 -22.58
N ASN A 138 13.09 26.92 -23.34
CA ASN A 138 12.11 27.99 -23.18
C ASN A 138 10.96 27.61 -22.23
N GLY A 139 11.03 26.42 -21.63
CA GLY A 139 10.03 25.90 -20.69
C GLY A 139 8.77 25.36 -21.35
N LYS A 140 8.72 25.23 -22.69
CA LYS A 140 7.58 24.66 -23.41
C LYS A 140 7.58 23.14 -23.29
N LEU A 141 6.40 22.54 -23.15
CA LEU A 141 6.26 21.08 -23.13
C LEU A 141 6.66 20.48 -24.49
N VAL A 142 7.60 19.54 -24.48
CA VAL A 142 8.05 18.81 -25.68
C VAL A 142 7.74 17.32 -25.62
N GLU A 143 7.11 16.87 -24.54
CA GLU A 143 6.76 15.48 -24.31
C GLU A 143 5.31 15.35 -23.83
N THR A 144 4.60 14.37 -24.37
CA THR A 144 3.25 13.96 -23.95
C THR A 144 3.30 12.81 -22.94
N PRO A 145 2.24 12.56 -22.15
CA PRO A 145 2.18 11.39 -21.26
C PRO A 145 2.46 10.07 -21.96
N LYS A 146 1.95 9.89 -23.19
CA LYS A 146 2.25 8.73 -24.03
C LYS A 146 3.75 8.60 -24.28
N GLN A 147 4.39 9.67 -24.75
CA GLN A 147 5.83 9.69 -25.05
C GLN A 147 6.68 9.46 -23.79
N MET A 148 6.28 10.02 -22.64
CA MET A 148 6.94 9.77 -21.37
C MET A 148 6.98 8.27 -21.03
N PHE A 149 5.84 7.57 -21.14
CA PHE A 149 5.80 6.13 -20.88
C PHE A 149 6.58 5.33 -21.92
N GLN A 150 6.58 5.75 -23.18
CA GLN A 150 7.42 5.14 -24.22
C GLN A 150 8.90 5.32 -23.89
N ARG A 151 9.34 6.52 -23.53
CA ARG A 151 10.72 6.82 -23.12
C ARG A 151 11.14 5.92 -21.97
N VAL A 152 10.34 5.83 -20.91
CA VAL A 152 10.65 4.99 -19.75
C VAL A 152 10.74 3.51 -20.15
N ALA A 153 9.78 2.99 -20.91
CA ALA A 153 9.80 1.60 -21.36
C ALA A 153 10.98 1.28 -22.28
N MET A 154 11.38 2.22 -23.15
CA MET A 154 12.55 2.08 -24.01
C MET A 154 13.86 2.01 -23.23
N ALA A 155 13.96 2.68 -22.08
CA ALA A 155 15.11 2.53 -21.19
C ALA A 155 15.12 1.18 -20.46
N VAL A 156 13.95 0.70 -20.02
CA VAL A 156 13.81 -0.54 -19.23
C VAL A 156 14.04 -1.80 -20.06
N VAL A 157 13.82 -1.77 -21.38
CA VAL A 157 14.07 -2.92 -22.26
C VAL A 157 15.55 -3.10 -22.64
N ILE A 158 16.41 -2.09 -22.41
CA ILE A 158 17.84 -2.15 -22.77
C ILE A 158 18.55 -3.34 -22.11
N PRO A 159 18.42 -3.59 -20.79
CA PRO A 159 19.00 -4.77 -20.16
C PRO A 159 18.47 -6.08 -20.75
N ASP A 160 17.19 -6.19 -21.09
CA ASP A 160 16.64 -7.43 -21.68
C ASP A 160 17.36 -7.81 -22.98
N ILE A 161 17.70 -6.80 -23.79
CA ILE A 161 18.46 -6.96 -25.04
C ILE A 161 19.92 -7.30 -24.74
N LEU A 162 20.58 -6.55 -23.85
CA LEU A 162 22.00 -6.75 -23.54
C LEU A 162 22.30 -8.05 -22.79
N TYR A 163 21.28 -8.67 -22.18
CA TYR A 163 21.36 -9.99 -21.56
C TYR A 163 20.84 -11.12 -22.48
N ASP A 164 20.54 -10.83 -23.74
CA ASP A 164 20.18 -11.86 -24.73
C ASP A 164 21.32 -12.87 -24.89
N SER A 165 20.98 -14.15 -24.77
CA SER A 165 21.91 -15.28 -24.89
C SER A 165 22.79 -15.27 -26.14
N ARG A 166 22.37 -14.63 -27.23
CA ARG A 166 23.16 -14.49 -28.48
C ARG A 166 24.39 -13.62 -28.28
N ILE A 167 24.31 -12.61 -27.41
CA ILE A 167 25.38 -11.62 -27.20
C ILE A 167 25.95 -11.63 -25.78
N PHE A 168 25.29 -12.29 -24.83
CA PHE A 168 25.66 -12.30 -23.42
C PHE A 168 26.09 -13.68 -22.92
N HIS A 169 27.10 -13.72 -22.06
CA HIS A 169 27.60 -14.89 -21.34
C HIS A 169 27.55 -14.67 -19.83
N LYS A 170 26.74 -15.47 -19.13
CA LYS A 170 26.43 -15.29 -17.71
C LYS A 170 27.67 -15.37 -16.81
N ASP A 171 28.52 -16.36 -17.05
CA ASP A 171 29.66 -16.69 -16.18
C ASP A 171 30.91 -15.86 -16.52
N GLY A 172 30.86 -15.02 -17.57
CA GLY A 172 32.00 -14.22 -18.03
C GLY A 172 33.11 -15.07 -18.64
N GLY A 173 34.37 -14.61 -18.53
CA GLY A 173 35.55 -15.35 -18.98
C GLY A 173 35.87 -15.26 -20.47
N LEU A 174 35.12 -14.44 -21.23
CA LEU A 174 35.41 -14.17 -22.63
C LEU A 174 36.49 -13.07 -22.77
N PRO A 175 37.25 -13.06 -23.88
CA PRO A 175 38.13 -11.94 -24.20
C PRO A 175 37.36 -10.63 -24.23
N VAL A 176 37.92 -9.59 -23.59
CA VAL A 176 37.34 -8.25 -23.55
C VAL A 176 37.60 -7.57 -24.88
N PHE A 177 36.55 -7.08 -25.54
CA PHE A 177 36.70 -6.28 -26.76
C PHE A 177 37.28 -4.89 -26.43
N PRO A 178 38.12 -4.30 -27.30
CA PRO A 178 38.54 -2.90 -27.15
C PRO A 178 37.34 -1.97 -27.03
N LYS A 179 37.48 -0.91 -26.22
CA LYS A 179 36.41 0.09 -26.09
C LYS A 179 36.29 0.86 -27.40
N GLU A 180 35.12 0.77 -28.02
CA GLU A 180 34.80 1.50 -29.25
C GLU A 180 34.20 2.86 -28.91
N GLU A 181 34.66 3.91 -29.61
CA GLU A 181 34.02 5.23 -29.61
C GLU A 181 32.64 5.13 -30.26
N PHE A 182 31.65 5.82 -29.69
CA PHE A 182 30.29 5.76 -30.20
C PHE A 182 29.59 7.11 -30.06
N ASP A 183 29.22 7.69 -31.19
CA ASP A 183 28.42 8.91 -31.25
C ASP A 183 26.92 8.55 -31.18
N ALA A 184 26.36 8.64 -29.97
CA ALA A 184 24.95 8.38 -29.72
C ALA A 184 24.03 9.36 -30.46
N LYS A 185 24.50 10.59 -30.72
CA LYS A 185 23.69 11.65 -31.30
C LYS A 185 23.40 11.40 -32.78
N SER A 186 24.36 10.91 -33.55
CA SER A 186 24.15 10.54 -34.97
C SER A 186 23.22 9.35 -35.16
N HIS A 187 23.01 8.53 -34.13
CA HIS A 187 22.14 7.35 -34.15
C HIS A 187 20.78 7.59 -33.46
N ALA A 188 20.63 8.71 -32.74
CA ALA A 188 19.41 9.05 -32.03
C ALA A 188 18.21 9.10 -32.97
N ASN A 189 17.13 8.45 -32.57
CA ASN A 189 15.87 8.29 -33.31
C ASN A 189 16.00 7.54 -34.65
N ARG A 190 17.14 6.91 -34.95
CA ARG A 190 17.38 6.10 -36.17
C ARG A 190 17.45 4.60 -35.90
N LEU A 191 17.59 4.21 -34.63
CA LEU A 191 17.54 2.83 -34.16
C LEU A 191 16.34 2.64 -33.24
N GLY A 192 15.71 1.47 -33.29
CA GLY A 192 14.47 1.22 -32.58
C GLY A 192 14.05 -0.25 -32.54
N LEU A 193 12.81 -0.46 -32.14
CA LEU A 193 12.16 -1.78 -32.10
C LEU A 193 10.86 -1.77 -32.91
N GLY A 194 10.49 -2.95 -33.41
CA GLY A 194 9.32 -3.15 -34.24
C GLY A 194 9.55 -2.60 -35.64
N LYS A 195 10.63 -3.05 -36.29
CA LYS A 195 10.99 -2.60 -37.63
C LYS A 195 9.91 -3.03 -38.63
N SER A 196 9.45 -2.07 -39.43
CA SER A 196 8.55 -2.28 -40.55
C SER A 196 9.02 -1.41 -41.71
N ASN A 197 9.46 -2.05 -42.80
CA ASN A 197 10.19 -1.43 -43.90
C ASN A 197 11.47 -0.71 -43.38
N GLU A 198 11.65 0.58 -43.71
CA GLU A 198 12.77 1.42 -43.25
C GLU A 198 12.45 2.21 -41.95
N SER A 199 11.36 1.88 -41.25
CA SER A 199 10.90 2.60 -40.06
C SER A 199 10.77 1.69 -38.85
N TYR A 200 10.83 2.28 -37.65
CA TYR A 200 10.63 1.56 -36.38
C TYR A 200 9.35 2.06 -35.69
N ALA A 201 8.65 1.15 -35.00
CA ALA A 201 7.47 1.51 -34.22
C ALA A 201 7.80 2.44 -33.04
N VAL A 202 8.97 2.25 -32.43
CA VAL A 202 9.53 3.10 -31.37
C VAL A 202 11.04 3.19 -31.51
N THR A 203 11.62 4.34 -31.17
CA THR A 203 13.05 4.60 -31.34
C THR A 203 13.73 5.02 -30.04
N TRP A 204 15.05 4.77 -29.95
CA TRP A 204 15.87 5.25 -28.84
C TRP A 204 16.37 6.67 -29.11
N ASN A 205 16.34 7.51 -28.10
CA ASN A 205 16.98 8.82 -28.15
C ASN A 205 18.47 8.71 -27.78
N GLU A 206 19.20 9.82 -27.88
CA GLU A 206 20.62 9.91 -27.54
C GLU A 206 20.93 9.32 -26.16
N HIS A 207 20.18 9.71 -25.13
CA HIS A 207 20.42 9.27 -23.75
C HIS A 207 20.15 7.78 -23.51
N HIS A 208 19.20 7.20 -24.24
CA HIS A 208 19.02 5.74 -24.21
C HIS A 208 20.25 5.03 -24.77
N LEU A 209 20.77 5.50 -25.91
CA LEU A 209 21.91 4.89 -26.57
C LEU A 209 23.21 5.08 -25.77
N GLU A 210 23.41 6.26 -25.15
CA GLU A 210 24.49 6.49 -24.19
C GLU A 210 24.43 5.49 -23.04
N ARG A 211 23.24 5.25 -22.47
CA ARG A 211 23.08 4.31 -21.36
C ARG A 211 23.27 2.85 -21.82
N MET A 212 22.80 2.51 -23.01
CA MET A 212 23.02 1.20 -23.63
C MET A 212 24.51 0.93 -23.83
N LYS A 213 25.26 1.91 -24.36
CA LYS A 213 26.71 1.81 -24.51
C LYS A 213 27.41 1.65 -23.17
N ALA A 214 27.04 2.46 -22.17
CA ALA A 214 27.62 2.39 -20.84
C ALA A 214 27.41 1.01 -20.19
N LEU A 215 26.20 0.43 -20.29
CA LEU A 215 25.92 -0.91 -19.78
C LEU A 215 26.67 -1.98 -20.58
N TYR A 216 26.73 -1.86 -21.90
CA TYR A 216 27.54 -2.77 -22.73
C TYR A 216 29.02 -2.75 -22.31
N ASP A 217 29.61 -1.56 -22.14
CA ASP A 217 31.02 -1.42 -21.75
C ASP A 217 31.29 -2.03 -20.37
N GLU A 218 30.37 -1.83 -19.43
CA GLU A 218 30.41 -2.44 -18.10
C GLU A 218 30.39 -3.98 -18.20
N LEU A 219 29.48 -4.56 -18.98
CA LEU A 219 29.40 -6.01 -19.18
C LEU A 219 30.61 -6.56 -19.94
N ASN A 220 31.11 -5.83 -20.93
CA ASN A 220 32.29 -6.21 -21.71
C ASN A 220 33.55 -6.21 -20.83
N SER A 221 33.74 -5.20 -19.96
CA SER A 221 34.86 -5.17 -19.01
C SER A 221 34.85 -6.34 -18.01
N GLN A 222 33.69 -6.98 -17.81
CA GLN A 222 33.55 -8.20 -17.01
C GLN A 222 33.75 -9.48 -17.84
N GLY A 223 34.11 -9.37 -19.12
CA GLY A 223 34.29 -10.49 -20.05
C GLY A 223 32.97 -11.23 -20.36
N LYS A 224 31.83 -10.52 -20.33
CA LYS A 224 30.50 -11.13 -20.49
C LYS A 224 29.87 -10.93 -21.88
N MET A 225 30.49 -10.15 -22.76
CA MET A 225 29.96 -9.92 -24.12
C MET A 225 30.59 -10.88 -25.12
N LYS A 226 29.76 -11.45 -26.00
CA LYS A 226 30.16 -12.40 -27.06
C LYS A 226 30.52 -11.73 -28.38
N VAL A 227 30.07 -10.49 -28.57
CA VAL A 227 30.24 -9.72 -29.81
C VAL A 227 30.74 -8.32 -29.47
N SER A 228 31.46 -7.70 -30.41
CA SER A 228 31.91 -6.31 -30.30
C SER A 228 30.74 -5.31 -30.34
N TRP A 229 30.98 -4.05 -29.99
CA TRP A 229 29.93 -3.03 -29.94
C TRP A 229 29.39 -2.75 -31.35
N SER A 230 30.27 -2.59 -32.35
CA SER A 230 29.85 -2.41 -33.75
C SER A 230 29.02 -3.59 -34.26
N SER A 231 29.39 -4.82 -33.89
CA SER A 231 28.61 -6.00 -34.27
C SER A 231 27.21 -5.98 -33.64
N PHE A 232 27.13 -5.68 -32.34
CA PHE A 232 25.86 -5.50 -31.65
C PHE A 232 24.97 -4.42 -32.29
N ILE A 233 25.51 -3.26 -32.63
CA ILE A 233 24.76 -2.18 -33.29
C ILE A 233 24.27 -2.61 -34.68
N ASN A 234 25.06 -3.35 -35.45
CA ASN A 234 24.63 -3.88 -36.74
C ASN A 234 23.47 -4.89 -36.59
N MET A 235 23.54 -5.77 -35.59
CA MET A 235 22.45 -6.70 -35.26
C MET A 235 21.18 -5.95 -34.81
N LEU A 236 21.35 -4.83 -34.09
CA LEU A 236 20.23 -3.97 -33.70
C LEU A 236 19.58 -3.32 -34.94
N ALA A 237 20.39 -2.79 -35.86
CA ALA A 237 19.93 -2.16 -37.09
C ALA A 237 19.30 -3.15 -38.10
N SER A 238 19.74 -4.42 -38.10
CA SER A 238 19.17 -5.47 -38.93
C SER A 238 17.79 -5.94 -38.45
N GLY A 239 17.42 -5.63 -37.20
CA GLY A 239 16.14 -6.02 -36.58
C GLY A 239 16.19 -7.36 -35.83
N GLU A 240 17.38 -7.91 -35.56
CA GLU A 240 17.53 -9.21 -34.89
C GLU A 240 16.96 -9.24 -33.46
N PHE A 241 16.72 -8.08 -32.85
CA PHE A 241 16.15 -7.93 -31.51
C PHE A 241 14.68 -7.49 -31.51
N ASP A 242 13.99 -7.50 -32.65
CA ASP A 242 12.60 -7.03 -32.74
C ASP A 242 11.61 -7.83 -31.88
N ASN A 243 11.94 -9.07 -31.50
CA ASN A 243 11.15 -9.85 -30.53
C ASN A 243 11.01 -9.13 -29.18
N TYR A 244 11.98 -8.29 -28.79
CA TYR A 244 11.91 -7.48 -27.57
C TYR A 244 10.92 -6.30 -27.67
N TYR A 245 10.34 -6.05 -28.84
CA TYR A 245 9.22 -5.13 -28.97
C TYR A 245 8.01 -5.58 -28.12
N GLU A 246 7.82 -6.90 -27.90
CA GLU A 246 6.79 -7.40 -26.99
C GLU A 246 7.09 -7.08 -25.52
N ASN A 247 8.36 -7.14 -25.10
CA ASN A 247 8.78 -6.72 -23.76
C ASN A 247 8.52 -5.23 -23.56
N PHE A 248 8.94 -4.41 -24.54
CA PHE A 248 8.65 -2.98 -24.56
C PHE A 248 7.14 -2.70 -24.40
N LYS A 249 6.30 -3.36 -25.21
CA LYS A 249 4.83 -3.22 -25.13
C LYS A 249 4.31 -3.64 -23.77
N SER A 250 4.84 -4.70 -23.18
CA SER A 250 4.45 -5.17 -21.84
C SER A 250 4.76 -4.12 -20.78
N TYR A 251 5.96 -3.56 -20.76
CA TYR A 251 6.35 -2.50 -19.82
C TYR A 251 5.53 -1.22 -20.01
N TYR A 252 5.34 -0.79 -21.26
CA TYR A 252 4.52 0.36 -21.60
C TYR A 252 3.06 0.16 -21.15
N ASN A 253 2.48 -1.00 -21.42
CA ASN A 253 1.10 -1.32 -21.05
C ASN A 253 0.92 -1.42 -19.54
N LEU A 254 1.90 -1.95 -18.79
CA LEU A 254 1.87 -1.95 -17.32
C LEU A 254 1.71 -0.53 -16.75
N MET A 255 2.42 0.44 -17.32
CA MET A 255 2.35 1.84 -16.90
C MET A 255 1.06 2.53 -17.35
N VAL A 256 0.68 2.40 -18.62
CA VAL A 256 -0.54 3.04 -19.15
C VAL A 256 -1.81 2.47 -18.50
N SER A 257 -1.84 1.17 -18.24
CA SER A 257 -2.96 0.51 -17.53
C SER A 257 -2.95 0.72 -16.02
N LYS A 258 -1.92 1.40 -15.47
CA LYS A 258 -1.74 1.67 -14.04
C LYS A 258 -1.54 0.41 -13.16
N LYS A 259 -1.28 -0.75 -13.78
CA LYS A 259 -0.96 -2.00 -13.06
C LYS A 259 0.38 -1.95 -12.34
N PHE A 260 1.33 -1.19 -12.89
CA PHE A 260 2.62 -0.92 -12.27
C PHE A 260 3.14 0.45 -12.70
N MET A 261 3.69 1.20 -11.76
CA MET A 261 4.34 2.47 -12.02
C MET A 261 5.71 2.45 -11.33
N PRO A 262 6.82 2.73 -12.05
CA PRO A 262 8.12 2.82 -11.41
C PRO A 262 8.18 4.06 -10.50
N ASN A 263 9.22 4.15 -9.67
CA ASN A 263 9.40 5.30 -8.79
C ASN A 263 9.50 6.62 -9.60
N SER A 264 9.30 7.76 -8.94
CA SER A 264 9.34 9.05 -9.64
C SER A 264 10.68 9.35 -10.34
N PRO A 265 11.88 9.10 -9.74
CA PRO A 265 13.16 9.26 -10.44
C PRO A 265 13.26 8.48 -11.75
N THR A 266 12.75 7.25 -11.82
CA THR A 266 12.68 6.51 -13.07
C THR A 266 11.83 7.24 -14.11
N LEU A 267 10.65 7.73 -13.75
CA LEU A 267 9.79 8.51 -14.67
C LEU A 267 10.44 9.82 -15.12
N PHE A 268 11.13 10.52 -14.20
CA PHE A 268 11.83 11.78 -14.47
C PHE A 268 13.04 11.61 -15.37
N ASN A 269 13.84 10.55 -15.14
CA ASN A 269 15.23 10.50 -15.57
C ASN A 269 15.53 9.41 -16.61
N ALA A 270 14.69 8.38 -16.76
CA ALA A 270 14.90 7.35 -17.78
C ALA A 270 14.94 7.97 -19.17
N GLY A 271 15.98 7.72 -19.96
CA GLY A 271 16.11 8.33 -21.28
C GLY A 271 16.35 9.83 -21.28
N THR A 272 16.95 10.36 -20.22
CA THR A 272 17.35 11.77 -20.09
C THR A 272 18.79 11.88 -19.60
N ARG A 273 19.39 13.07 -19.75
CA ARG A 273 20.78 13.37 -19.35
C ARG A 273 21.16 12.97 -17.93
N LEU A 274 20.25 13.10 -16.94
CA LEU A 274 20.59 12.82 -15.53
C LEU A 274 20.64 11.32 -15.20
N GLY A 275 19.86 10.48 -15.90
CA GLY A 275 19.95 9.02 -15.86
C GLY A 275 19.73 8.31 -14.51
N GLN A 276 19.48 9.02 -13.40
CA GLN A 276 19.34 8.40 -12.07
C GLN A 276 17.94 7.82 -11.86
N LEU A 277 17.84 6.49 -11.90
CA LEU A 277 16.57 5.78 -11.71
C LEU A 277 16.27 5.45 -10.24
N SER A 278 17.29 5.48 -9.38
CA SER A 278 17.16 5.19 -7.95
C SER A 278 16.80 6.43 -7.14
N ALA A 279 15.95 6.27 -6.14
CA ALA A 279 15.42 7.37 -5.34
C ALA A 279 16.08 7.55 -3.97
N CYS A 280 16.66 6.50 -3.40
CA CYS A 280 17.14 6.48 -2.03
C CYS A 280 18.56 5.92 -1.98
N PHE A 281 19.44 6.61 -1.28
CA PHE A 281 20.85 6.26 -1.14
C PHE A 281 21.25 6.29 0.33
N VAL A 282 22.32 5.57 0.66
CA VAL A 282 22.96 5.63 1.98
C VAL A 282 24.41 6.03 1.74
N LEU A 283 24.88 7.07 2.42
CA LEU A 283 26.29 7.47 2.40
C LEU A 283 26.94 7.11 3.73
N ASP A 284 28.21 6.72 3.66
CA ASP A 284 29.06 6.49 4.81
C ASP A 284 29.97 7.70 5.01
N ILE A 285 30.34 7.98 6.26
CA ILE A 285 31.26 9.07 6.62
C ILE A 285 32.28 8.57 7.63
N ASP A 286 33.51 9.05 7.55
CA ASP A 286 34.57 8.77 8.52
C ASP A 286 34.94 10.03 9.31
N ASP A 287 35.64 9.86 10.43
CA ASP A 287 36.02 10.95 11.35
C ASP A 287 37.21 11.79 10.85
N ASN A 288 37.06 12.37 9.65
CA ASN A 288 37.98 13.33 9.05
C ASN A 288 37.22 14.28 8.11
N ILE A 289 37.79 15.47 7.86
CA ILE A 289 37.10 16.53 7.12
C ILE A 289 36.93 16.16 5.65
N GLU A 290 37.89 15.44 5.06
CA GLU A 290 37.88 15.00 3.67
C GLU A 290 36.68 14.08 3.40
N SER A 291 36.42 13.10 4.27
CA SER A 291 35.30 12.17 4.17
C SER A 291 33.95 12.87 4.37
N ILE A 292 33.85 13.78 5.35
CA ILE A 292 32.64 14.56 5.60
C ILE A 292 32.29 15.44 4.39
N MET A 293 33.27 16.16 3.83
CA MET A 293 33.06 17.03 2.68
C MET A 293 32.80 16.24 1.40
N ASN A 294 33.42 15.06 1.24
CA ASN A 294 33.12 14.14 0.15
C ASN A 294 31.68 13.64 0.22
N ALA A 295 31.18 13.26 1.41
CA ALA A 295 29.79 12.86 1.58
C ALA A 295 28.80 14.00 1.30
N ALA A 296 29.12 15.24 1.71
CA ALA A 296 28.34 16.41 1.34
C ALA A 296 28.31 16.62 -0.19
N THR A 297 29.45 16.41 -0.87
CA THR A 297 29.56 16.48 -2.34
C THR A 297 28.71 15.41 -3.02
N GLN A 298 28.80 14.15 -2.56
CA GLN A 298 28.00 13.05 -3.06
C GLN A 298 26.50 13.29 -2.83
N ALA A 299 26.12 13.78 -1.65
CA ALA A 299 24.76 14.17 -1.32
C ALA A 299 24.24 15.24 -2.28
N ALA A 300 25.02 16.29 -2.57
CA ALA A 300 24.66 17.32 -3.54
C ALA A 300 24.36 16.75 -4.93
N ILE A 301 25.19 15.82 -5.42
CA ILE A 301 25.00 15.16 -6.72
C ILE A 301 23.72 14.31 -6.71
N ILE A 302 23.45 13.59 -5.62
CA ILE A 302 22.23 12.76 -5.46
C ILE A 302 20.97 13.63 -5.40
N PHE A 303 21.02 14.79 -4.73
CA PHE A 303 19.88 15.71 -4.68
C PHE A 303 19.59 16.37 -6.01
N LYS A 304 20.65 16.72 -6.78
CA LYS A 304 20.51 17.31 -8.12
C LYS A 304 19.65 16.44 -9.03
N SER A 305 19.72 15.12 -8.88
CA SER A 305 18.97 14.13 -9.65
C SER A 305 17.67 13.65 -8.97
N GLY A 306 17.29 14.25 -7.83
CA GLY A 306 16.02 14.01 -7.13
C GLY A 306 16.02 12.84 -6.14
N GLY A 307 17.20 12.35 -5.76
CA GLY A 307 17.38 11.33 -4.72
C GLY A 307 17.33 11.89 -3.30
N GLY A 308 17.18 11.02 -2.30
CA GLY A 308 17.39 11.30 -0.89
C GLY A 308 18.54 10.48 -0.33
N VAL A 309 19.13 10.92 0.79
CA VAL A 309 20.28 10.25 1.41
C VAL A 309 20.02 9.94 2.88
N GLY A 310 20.47 8.78 3.34
CA GLY A 310 20.60 8.45 4.75
C GLY A 310 22.07 8.38 5.16
N ILE A 311 22.42 8.97 6.30
CA ILE A 311 23.81 9.05 6.79
C ILE A 311 23.82 8.74 8.28
N ASN A 312 24.71 7.85 8.69
CA ASN A 312 24.98 7.58 10.10
C ASN A 312 26.20 8.36 10.56
N TYR A 313 26.00 9.28 11.50
CA TYR A 313 27.02 10.21 11.98
C TYR A 313 27.83 9.70 13.19
N SER A 314 27.58 8.47 13.63
CA SER A 314 28.12 7.93 14.89
C SER A 314 29.62 7.70 14.88
N LYS A 315 30.27 7.70 13.71
CA LYS A 315 31.73 7.62 13.59
C LYS A 315 32.42 8.93 13.97
N LEU A 316 31.74 10.07 13.86
CA LEU A 316 32.35 11.38 14.13
C LEU A 316 32.64 11.55 15.61
N ARG A 317 33.79 12.14 15.96
CA ARG A 317 34.11 12.44 17.35
C ARG A 317 33.15 13.47 17.96
N PRO A 318 32.88 13.40 19.28
CA PRO A 318 31.91 14.29 19.94
C PRO A 318 32.42 15.73 20.03
N ALA A 319 31.49 16.66 20.23
CA ALA A 319 31.81 18.05 20.50
C ALA A 319 32.72 18.17 21.74
N GLY A 320 33.79 18.97 21.64
CA GLY A 320 34.77 19.15 22.70
C GLY A 320 35.94 18.15 22.70
N ASP A 321 35.95 17.11 21.87
CA ASP A 321 37.11 16.21 21.74
C ASP A 321 38.28 16.90 21.00
N ILE A 322 39.50 16.44 21.28
CA ILE A 322 40.73 17.04 20.77
C ILE A 322 40.88 16.82 19.27
N VAL A 323 41.31 17.87 18.56
CA VAL A 323 41.74 17.79 17.15
C VAL A 323 43.26 17.88 17.11
N SER A 324 43.92 16.73 16.93
CA SER A 324 45.39 16.59 17.00
C SER A 324 46.14 17.47 16.00
N SER A 325 45.56 17.75 14.84
CA SER A 325 46.19 18.53 13.77
C SER A 325 46.17 20.05 13.99
N THR A 326 45.23 20.56 14.80
CA THR A 326 45.02 22.02 14.99
C THR A 326 45.09 22.46 16.44
N SER A 327 45.27 21.52 17.39
CA SER A 327 45.23 21.76 18.84
C SER A 327 43.93 22.40 19.35
N GLY A 328 42.88 22.42 18.52
CA GLY A 328 41.54 22.90 18.87
C GLY A 328 40.58 21.79 19.32
N VAL A 329 39.30 22.13 19.46
CA VAL A 329 38.22 21.21 19.86
C VAL A 329 37.24 20.95 18.71
N ALA A 330 36.69 19.74 18.65
CA ALA A 330 35.69 19.36 17.65
C ALA A 330 34.32 19.99 17.92
N SER A 331 33.53 20.22 16.86
CA SER A 331 32.17 20.77 16.96
C SER A 331 31.06 19.71 17.01
N GLY A 332 31.40 18.44 16.79
CA GLY A 332 30.49 17.29 16.90
C GLY A 332 29.58 17.02 15.69
N PRO A 333 28.97 15.83 15.61
CA PRO A 333 28.11 15.40 14.49
C PRO A 333 26.94 16.33 14.15
N VAL A 334 26.24 16.89 15.15
CA VAL A 334 25.08 17.77 14.90
C VAL A 334 25.49 19.06 14.15
N SER A 335 26.72 19.55 14.38
CA SER A 335 27.28 20.68 13.65
C SER A 335 27.50 20.33 12.17
N PHE A 336 28.13 19.18 11.89
CA PHE A 336 28.40 18.73 10.52
C PHE A 336 27.12 18.38 9.73
N MET A 337 26.06 17.92 10.40
CA MET A 337 24.75 17.73 9.76
C MET A 337 24.22 19.01 9.12
N ARG A 338 24.54 20.19 9.68
CA ARG A 338 24.12 21.49 9.10
C ARG A 338 24.73 21.75 7.74
N ILE A 339 25.94 21.24 7.47
CA ILE A 339 26.58 21.38 6.16
C ILE A 339 25.69 20.70 5.12
N ILE A 340 25.29 19.45 5.37
CA ILE A 340 24.44 18.68 4.45
C ILE A 340 23.03 19.27 4.37
N ASP A 341 22.49 19.77 5.49
CA ASP A 341 21.18 20.45 5.51
C ASP A 341 21.18 21.70 4.62
N THR A 342 22.25 22.50 4.72
CA THR A 342 22.46 23.71 3.90
C THR A 342 22.67 23.37 2.44
N VAL A 343 23.53 22.38 2.14
CA VAL A 343 23.75 21.88 0.78
C VAL A 343 22.42 21.40 0.17
N THR A 344 21.59 20.71 0.94
CA THR A 344 20.28 20.26 0.48
C THR A 344 19.37 21.44 0.14
N ASP A 345 19.35 22.48 0.96
CA ASP A 345 18.54 23.66 0.72
C ASP A 345 19.00 24.49 -0.48
N VAL A 346 20.32 24.60 -0.70
CA VAL A 346 20.88 25.27 -1.89
C VAL A 346 20.58 24.46 -3.16
N VAL A 347 20.80 23.14 -3.15
CA VAL A 347 20.58 22.28 -4.33
C VAL A 347 19.09 22.13 -4.67
N LYS A 348 18.20 22.25 -3.68
CA LYS A 348 16.73 22.27 -3.85
C LYS A 348 16.27 23.34 -4.86
N GLN A 349 17.02 24.42 -5.04
CA GLN A 349 16.70 25.48 -6.01
C GLN A 349 16.84 25.04 -7.49
N GLY A 350 17.56 23.95 -7.78
CA GLY A 350 17.82 23.47 -9.15
C GLY A 350 17.18 22.11 -9.52
N GLY A 351 16.50 21.43 -8.59
CA GLY A 351 16.00 20.06 -8.79
C GLY A 351 14.47 19.94 -8.91
N LYS A 352 13.98 18.89 -9.61
CA LYS A 352 12.53 18.59 -9.75
C LYS A 352 11.81 18.24 -8.43
N ARG A 353 12.56 17.92 -7.37
CA ARG A 353 12.06 17.56 -6.03
C ARG A 353 12.98 18.15 -4.96
N ARG A 354 12.40 18.49 -3.80
CA ARG A 354 13.15 18.73 -2.56
C ARG A 354 13.95 17.47 -2.18
N GLY A 355 15.25 17.62 -1.97
CA GLY A 355 16.10 16.58 -1.38
C GLY A 355 15.71 16.34 0.08
N ALA A 356 15.77 15.08 0.52
CA ALA A 356 15.45 14.69 1.89
C ALA A 356 16.61 13.89 2.47
N ASN A 357 16.97 14.21 3.71
CA ASN A 357 18.03 13.55 4.44
C ASN A 357 17.47 12.74 5.60
N MET A 358 18.15 11.65 5.92
CA MET A 358 18.00 10.95 7.18
C MET A 358 19.33 10.99 7.92
N GLY A 359 19.35 11.60 9.10
CA GLY A 359 20.50 11.61 10.00
C GLY A 359 20.32 10.55 11.07
N ILE A 360 21.34 9.73 11.29
CA ILE A 360 21.30 8.66 12.28
C ILE A 360 22.43 8.85 13.29
N LEU A 361 22.15 8.67 14.57
CA LEU A 361 23.16 8.62 15.62
C LEU A 361 22.91 7.45 16.56
N GLU A 362 23.95 6.69 16.89
CA GLU A 362 23.94 5.56 17.80
C GLU A 362 23.72 6.06 19.25
N ILE A 363 22.91 5.32 20.01
CA ILE A 363 22.44 5.72 21.35
C ILE A 363 23.56 5.96 22.38
N ASP A 364 24.73 5.35 22.18
CA ASP A 364 25.92 5.51 23.02
C ASP A 364 26.84 6.64 22.59
N HIS A 365 26.50 7.40 21.55
CA HIS A 365 27.31 8.52 21.12
C HIS A 365 27.26 9.67 22.17
N PRO A 366 28.37 10.35 22.53
CA PRO A 366 28.36 11.36 23.58
C PRO A 366 27.46 12.58 23.30
N ASP A 367 27.25 12.90 22.02
CA ASP A 367 26.36 13.97 21.55
C ASP A 367 24.90 13.53 21.32
N ILE A 368 24.50 12.37 21.84
CA ILE A 368 23.14 11.84 21.62
C ILE A 368 22.03 12.76 22.13
N GLU A 369 22.22 13.42 23.29
CA GLU A 369 21.21 14.31 23.86
C GLU A 369 21.01 15.58 23.02
N SER A 370 22.10 16.14 22.49
CA SER A 370 22.03 17.30 21.59
C SER A 370 21.43 16.91 20.24
N PHE A 371 21.70 15.68 19.78
CA PHE A 371 21.08 15.14 18.57
C PHE A 371 19.56 14.95 18.73
N ILE A 372 19.10 14.33 19.82
CA ILE A 372 17.67 14.13 20.12
C ILE A 372 16.91 15.47 20.15
N THR A 373 17.53 16.50 20.69
CA THR A 373 16.92 17.84 20.86
C THR A 373 17.23 18.80 19.70
N SER A 374 17.97 18.36 18.68
CA SER A 374 18.51 19.23 17.62
C SER A 374 17.45 19.91 16.75
N LYS A 375 16.22 19.38 16.75
CA LYS A 375 15.06 19.92 16.02
C LYS A 375 13.98 20.53 16.94
N SER A 376 14.31 20.79 18.20
CA SER A 376 13.39 21.44 19.15
C SER A 376 13.03 22.88 18.75
N GLU A 377 13.94 23.57 18.07
CA GLU A 377 13.74 24.90 17.49
C GLU A 377 13.36 24.79 16.00
N ARG A 378 12.37 25.59 15.57
CA ARG A 378 12.03 25.72 14.14
C ARG A 378 13.21 26.32 13.37
N GLY A 379 13.39 25.96 12.09
CA GLY A 379 14.48 26.47 11.26
C GLY A 379 15.79 25.67 11.34
N ARG A 380 15.89 24.64 12.20
CA ARG A 380 17.09 23.79 12.30
C ARG A 380 16.85 22.40 11.71
N LEU A 381 17.75 21.96 10.83
CA LEU A 381 17.74 20.61 10.25
C LEU A 381 16.41 20.30 9.54
N GLU A 382 15.85 21.29 8.83
CA GLU A 382 14.53 21.18 8.20
C GLU A 382 14.51 20.21 7.03
N ASN A 383 15.66 19.93 6.41
CA ASN A 383 15.79 18.94 5.34
C ASN A 383 16.19 17.56 5.87
N PHE A 384 16.23 17.38 7.20
CA PHE A 384 16.54 16.11 7.86
C PHE A 384 15.32 15.55 8.58
N ASN A 385 15.10 14.26 8.44
CA ASN A 385 14.56 13.43 9.50
C ASN A 385 15.72 12.88 10.31
N ILE A 386 15.60 12.81 11.64
CA ILE A 386 16.66 12.28 12.49
C ILE A 386 16.18 11.00 13.16
N SER A 387 17.09 10.05 13.41
CA SER A 387 16.74 8.82 14.08
C SER A 387 17.85 8.31 14.99
N VAL A 388 17.46 7.83 16.16
CA VAL A 388 18.38 7.23 17.12
C VAL A 388 18.52 5.74 16.83
N LEU A 389 19.74 5.27 16.62
CA LEU A 389 20.06 3.85 16.45
C LEU A 389 20.33 3.23 17.82
N ILE A 390 19.34 2.53 18.35
CA ILE A 390 19.38 1.87 19.65
C ILE A 390 20.13 0.55 19.53
N LYS A 391 21.17 0.40 20.35
CA LYS A 391 21.99 -0.82 20.47
C LYS A 391 21.36 -1.82 21.43
N ASN A 392 21.77 -3.08 21.31
CA ASN A 392 21.15 -4.20 22.03
C ASN A 392 21.41 -4.13 23.53
N ASP A 393 22.59 -3.64 23.92
CA ASP A 393 23.03 -3.51 25.31
C ASP A 393 22.23 -2.44 26.08
N PHE A 394 21.79 -1.37 25.39
CA PHE A 394 20.99 -0.28 25.97
C PHE A 394 19.77 -0.78 26.76
N TRP A 395 19.11 -1.82 26.27
CA TRP A 395 17.94 -2.40 26.93
C TRP A 395 18.23 -2.96 28.33
N ASN A 396 19.44 -3.47 28.57
CA ASN A 396 19.85 -3.96 29.88
C ASN A 396 19.99 -2.82 30.88
N TYR A 397 20.54 -1.68 30.44
CA TYR A 397 20.65 -0.49 31.28
C TYR A 397 19.28 0.13 31.55
N LEU A 398 18.39 0.19 30.55
CA LEU A 398 17.02 0.67 30.73
C LEU A 398 16.23 -0.17 31.73
N LYS A 399 16.34 -1.51 31.65
CA LYS A 399 15.65 -2.43 32.56
C LYS A 399 16.12 -2.33 34.00
N ASN A 400 17.42 -2.14 34.20
CA ASN A 400 18.05 -2.15 35.53
C ASN A 400 18.17 -0.76 36.16
N ASN A 401 17.59 0.29 35.56
CA ASN A 401 17.80 1.69 35.94
C ASN A 401 19.28 2.05 36.04
N GLY A 402 20.06 1.48 35.12
CA GLY A 402 21.49 1.64 35.06
C GLY A 402 21.89 2.93 34.36
N LYS A 403 23.05 3.46 34.73
CA LYS A 403 23.67 4.55 33.97
C LYS A 403 24.31 3.98 32.70
N TYR A 404 23.80 4.37 31.55
CA TYR A 404 24.31 3.96 30.24
C TYR A 404 25.62 4.71 29.92
N PRO A 405 26.71 4.01 29.56
CA PRO A 405 27.94 4.66 29.17
C PRO A 405 27.80 5.25 27.76
N LEU A 406 28.14 6.53 27.62
CA LEU A 406 28.37 7.15 26.32
C LEU A 406 29.84 7.01 25.96
N ILE A 407 30.13 6.49 24.78
CA ILE A 407 31.46 6.03 24.36
C ILE A 407 31.99 6.96 23.27
N ASN A 408 33.19 7.51 23.45
CA ASN A 408 33.82 8.29 22.39
C ASN A 408 34.26 7.33 21.25
N PRO A 409 33.72 7.48 20.02
CA PRO A 409 33.99 6.55 18.92
C PRO A 409 35.46 6.53 18.47
N ARG A 410 36.24 7.59 18.76
CA ARG A 410 37.65 7.69 18.39
C ARG A 410 38.58 6.80 19.21
N ASN A 411 38.32 6.69 20.51
CA ASN A 411 39.22 6.02 21.46
C ASN A 411 38.57 4.89 22.27
N GLY A 412 37.25 4.69 22.12
CA GLY A 412 36.50 3.66 22.82
C GLY A 412 36.34 3.88 24.32
N LYS A 413 36.79 5.02 24.86
CA LYS A 413 36.68 5.34 26.29
C LYS A 413 35.29 5.87 26.62
N VAL A 414 34.83 5.55 27.82
CA VAL A 414 33.60 6.13 28.38
C VAL A 414 33.81 7.63 28.56
N TRP A 415 33.01 8.43 27.87
CA TRP A 415 33.03 9.89 27.92
C TRP A 415 32.27 10.42 29.14
N LYS A 416 31.03 9.96 29.29
CA LYS A 416 30.18 10.19 30.46
C LYS A 416 29.18 9.05 30.59
N THR A 417 28.44 9.02 31.68
CA THR A 417 27.30 8.11 31.83
C THR A 417 26.01 8.92 31.94
N VAL A 418 24.92 8.40 31.41
CA VAL A 418 23.59 9.03 31.43
C VAL A 418 22.56 8.05 31.95
N ASP A 419 21.48 8.54 32.56
CA ASP A 419 20.37 7.66 32.94
C ASP A 419 19.66 7.13 31.68
N ALA A 420 19.55 5.80 31.58
CA ALA A 420 18.94 5.15 30.41
C ALA A 420 17.44 5.46 30.27
N ARG A 421 16.71 5.68 31.38
CA ARG A 421 15.31 6.09 31.34
C ARG A 421 15.20 7.54 30.89
N ASP A 422 16.03 8.43 31.40
CA ASP A 422 15.97 9.85 31.04
C ASP A 422 16.21 10.06 29.54
N ILE A 423 17.21 9.38 28.97
CA ILE A 423 17.49 9.50 27.54
C ILE A 423 16.38 8.87 26.68
N PHE A 424 15.80 7.74 27.09
CA PHE A 424 14.70 7.10 26.37
C PHE A 424 13.40 7.91 26.46
N TRP A 425 13.14 8.52 27.61
CA TRP A 425 12.07 9.49 27.81
C TRP A 425 12.25 10.70 26.90
N LYS A 426 13.46 11.27 26.86
CA LYS A 426 13.80 12.43 26.01
C LYS A 426 13.60 12.13 24.52
N ILE A 427 13.96 10.93 24.06
CA ILE A 427 13.65 10.45 22.69
C ILE A 427 12.15 10.48 22.43
N SER A 428 11.38 9.88 23.34
CA SER A 428 9.92 9.74 23.21
C SER A 428 9.22 11.10 23.26
N GLU A 429 9.61 11.97 24.19
CA GLU A 429 9.10 13.33 24.32
C GLU A 429 9.39 14.15 23.07
N MET A 430 10.61 14.08 22.54
CA MET A 430 10.97 14.86 21.35
C MET A 430 10.25 14.35 20.11
N ALA A 431 10.17 13.03 19.92
CA ALA A 431 9.39 12.42 18.85
C ALA A 431 7.92 12.86 18.90
N TRP A 432 7.32 12.96 20.09
CA TRP A 432 5.98 13.49 20.28
C TRP A 432 5.88 14.99 19.95
N ARG A 433 6.84 15.81 20.39
CA ARG A 433 6.83 17.27 20.20
C ARG A 433 7.08 17.70 18.76
N THR A 434 8.01 17.06 18.05
CA THR A 434 8.53 17.55 16.76
C THR A 434 8.35 16.55 15.61
N GLY A 435 7.93 15.32 15.90
CA GLY A 435 7.95 14.21 14.94
C GLY A 435 9.32 13.54 14.80
N ASP A 436 10.33 13.99 15.54
CA ASP A 436 11.72 13.53 15.49
C ASP A 436 12.34 13.48 16.92
N PRO A 437 13.26 12.54 17.22
CA PRO A 437 13.81 11.54 16.32
C PRO A 437 12.95 10.28 16.19
N GLY A 438 12.99 9.65 15.02
CA GLY A 438 12.61 8.25 14.88
C GLY A 438 13.57 7.32 15.64
N VAL A 439 13.28 6.02 15.68
CA VAL A 439 14.16 5.02 16.29
C VAL A 439 14.45 3.88 15.32
N ILE A 440 15.71 3.43 15.32
CA ILE A 440 16.17 2.26 14.59
C ILE A 440 16.74 1.29 15.61
N PHE A 441 16.35 0.02 15.51
CA PHE A 441 16.83 -1.02 16.43
C PHE A 441 17.90 -1.86 15.74
N LEU A 442 19.15 -1.72 16.20
CA LEU A 442 20.33 -2.30 15.55
C LEU A 442 20.33 -3.83 15.54
N ASP A 443 19.81 -4.46 16.60
CA ASP A 443 19.52 -5.90 16.67
C ASP A 443 18.56 -6.30 15.55
N ASN A 444 17.39 -5.67 15.53
CA ASN A 444 16.28 -6.11 14.69
C ASN A 444 16.62 -5.95 13.22
N ILE A 445 17.33 -4.89 12.85
CA ILE A 445 17.74 -4.67 11.45
C ILE A 445 18.81 -5.67 10.99
N ASN A 446 19.66 -6.16 11.89
CA ASN A 446 20.75 -7.07 11.55
C ASN A 446 20.46 -8.55 11.77
N ARG A 447 19.45 -8.90 12.57
CA ARG A 447 19.10 -10.29 12.89
C ARG A 447 18.95 -11.18 11.67
N ARG A 448 18.51 -10.62 10.54
CA ARG A 448 18.24 -11.35 9.28
C ARG A 448 18.95 -10.70 8.09
N ASN A 449 20.03 -9.98 8.36
CA ASN A 449 20.87 -9.39 7.33
C ASN A 449 21.64 -10.52 6.60
N VAL A 450 21.10 -10.97 5.47
CA VAL A 450 21.70 -12.01 4.62
C VAL A 450 23.07 -11.60 4.06
N LEU A 451 23.40 -10.31 4.11
CA LEU A 451 24.68 -9.76 3.69
C LEU A 451 25.65 -9.53 4.86
N ALA A 452 25.28 -9.86 6.10
CA ALA A 452 26.11 -9.54 7.28
C ALA A 452 27.54 -10.07 7.17
N LYS A 453 27.69 -11.31 6.68
CA LYS A 453 29.01 -11.96 6.51
C LYS A 453 29.85 -11.34 5.40
N SER A 454 29.24 -10.85 4.32
CA SER A 454 29.96 -10.37 3.12
C SER A 454 30.10 -8.86 3.05
N LYS A 455 29.18 -8.11 3.67
CA LYS A 455 29.06 -6.64 3.56
C LYS A 455 28.87 -5.93 4.91
N GLY A 456 28.88 -6.66 6.03
CA GLY A 456 28.77 -6.08 7.37
C GLY A 456 27.34 -5.76 7.80
N LEU A 457 27.22 -5.12 8.97
CA LEU A 457 25.92 -4.81 9.60
C LEU A 457 25.21 -3.62 8.92
N ILE A 458 23.90 -3.74 8.71
CA ILE A 458 23.03 -2.65 8.29
C ILE A 458 22.87 -1.67 9.46
N LYS A 459 23.11 -0.38 9.22
CA LYS A 459 22.99 0.67 10.23
C LYS A 459 21.92 1.75 9.91
N SER A 460 21.01 1.51 8.93
CA SER A 460 19.97 2.48 8.46
C SER A 460 18.75 1.82 7.72
N THR A 461 17.55 2.46 7.60
CA THR A 461 16.26 1.84 7.08
C THR A 461 15.18 2.79 6.45
N ASN A 462 14.00 2.26 5.98
CA ASN A 462 12.77 2.93 5.43
C ASN A 462 11.41 2.11 5.68
N PRO A 463 10.13 2.63 5.53
CA PRO A 463 8.88 1.99 6.11
C PRO A 463 7.60 1.63 5.21
N CYS A 464 6.69 0.62 5.52
CA CYS A 464 5.19 0.41 5.15
C CYS A 464 4.38 -0.94 5.56
N VAL A 465 2.99 -1.03 5.52
CA VAL A 465 2.01 -2.22 5.74
C VAL A 465 0.68 -2.26 4.85
N SER A 466 -0.24 -3.29 4.91
CA SER A 466 -1.47 -3.54 4.03
C SER A 466 -2.89 -3.28 4.64
N GLY A 467 -3.97 -3.25 3.81
CA GLY A 467 -5.30 -2.68 4.15
C GLY A 467 -6.48 -3.60 4.53
N ASP A 468 -6.45 -4.91 4.23
CA ASP A 468 -7.48 -5.87 4.65
C ASP A 468 -7.30 -6.39 6.09
N VAL A 469 -6.14 -6.09 6.67
CA VAL A 469 -5.78 -6.43 8.05
C VAL A 469 -6.72 -5.72 9.02
N ARG A 470 -7.28 -6.47 9.97
CA ARG A 470 -8.02 -5.89 11.11
C ARG A 470 -7.04 -5.39 12.16
N ILE A 471 -7.23 -4.14 12.56
CA ILE A 471 -6.47 -3.47 13.60
C ILE A 471 -7.40 -3.32 14.81
N LEU A 472 -6.89 -3.69 15.99
CA LEU A 472 -7.64 -3.49 17.22
C LEU A 472 -7.71 -1.99 17.55
N THR A 473 -8.91 -1.50 17.85
CA THR A 473 -9.19 -0.10 18.17
C THR A 473 -10.07 0.00 19.42
N PRO A 474 -10.26 1.19 20.01
CA PRO A 474 -11.19 1.37 21.12
C PRO A 474 -12.67 1.10 20.78
N ARG A 475 -12.99 0.81 19.52
CA ARG A 475 -14.34 0.45 19.04
C ARG A 475 -14.39 -0.99 18.52
N GLY A 476 -13.42 -1.82 18.88
CA GLY A 476 -13.29 -3.20 18.40
C GLY A 476 -12.27 -3.37 17.28
N TRP A 477 -12.28 -4.54 16.67
CA TRP A 477 -11.44 -4.90 15.53
C TRP A 477 -12.02 -4.29 14.25
N ILE A 478 -11.33 -3.29 13.70
CA ILE A 478 -11.76 -2.59 12.49
C ILE A 478 -10.78 -2.91 11.37
N ARG A 479 -11.27 -3.21 10.17
CA ARG A 479 -10.39 -3.40 9.01
C ARG A 479 -9.63 -2.09 8.73
N ALA A 480 -8.36 -2.17 8.37
CA ALA A 480 -7.53 -0.97 8.20
C ALA A 480 -8.08 -0.03 7.11
N ASP A 481 -8.72 -0.57 6.07
CA ASP A 481 -9.46 0.21 5.08
C ASP A 481 -10.72 0.88 5.64
N GLU A 482 -11.51 0.20 6.44
CA GLU A 482 -12.69 0.77 7.11
C GLU A 482 -12.30 1.83 8.14
N LEU A 483 -11.25 1.57 8.91
CA LEU A 483 -10.67 2.52 9.87
C LEU A 483 -10.26 3.82 9.17
N PHE A 484 -9.73 3.72 7.94
CA PHE A 484 -9.44 4.87 7.10
C PHE A 484 -10.71 5.65 6.73
N HIS A 485 -11.75 4.96 6.26
CA HIS A 485 -13.01 5.62 5.86
C HIS A 485 -13.69 6.32 7.04
N GLU A 486 -13.72 5.69 8.21
CA GLU A 486 -14.29 6.28 9.42
C GLU A 486 -13.49 7.50 9.88
N ALA A 487 -12.16 7.37 9.95
CA ALA A 487 -11.28 8.48 10.33
C ALA A 487 -11.39 9.66 9.35
N LYS A 488 -11.63 9.38 8.07
CA LYS A 488 -11.87 10.39 7.02
C LYS A 488 -13.17 11.16 7.21
N LEU A 489 -14.22 10.51 7.70
CA LEU A 489 -15.52 11.13 7.96
C LEU A 489 -15.55 11.93 9.26
N SER A 490 -14.81 11.50 10.28
CA SER A 490 -14.88 12.06 11.63
C SER A 490 -13.85 13.14 11.96
N SER A 491 -12.80 13.31 11.14
CA SER A 491 -11.64 14.15 11.47
C SER A 491 -11.39 15.28 10.46
N ILE A 492 -10.89 16.41 10.95
CA ILE A 492 -10.39 17.51 10.10
C ILE A 492 -9.01 17.10 9.53
N ILE A 493 -8.84 17.21 8.22
CA ILE A 493 -7.58 16.93 7.50
C ILE A 493 -6.42 17.71 8.14
N LYS A 494 -5.36 17.03 8.60
CA LYS A 494 -4.16 17.70 9.14
C LYS A 494 -2.81 17.10 8.73
N ALA A 495 -2.77 15.91 8.12
CA ALA A 495 -1.53 15.33 7.59
C ALA A 495 -1.72 14.94 6.12
N VAL A 496 -0.91 15.54 5.25
CA VAL A 496 -0.88 15.28 3.80
C VAL A 496 0.48 14.67 3.50
N THR A 497 0.51 13.48 2.90
CA THR A 497 1.73 13.01 2.28
C THR A 497 2.04 13.88 1.06
N ILE A 498 3.25 14.42 1.03
CA ILE A 498 3.81 15.07 -0.16
C ILE A 498 4.47 14.05 -1.11
N ASP A 499 4.42 12.74 -0.77
CA ASP A 499 5.00 11.65 -1.55
C ASP A 499 3.93 10.64 -2.01
N GLU A 500 3.42 10.85 -3.22
CA GLU A 500 2.46 9.97 -3.89
C GLU A 500 3.04 8.58 -4.22
N ARG A 501 4.37 8.35 -4.13
CA ARG A 501 4.99 7.02 -4.34
C ARG A 501 4.62 6.01 -3.26
N LEU A 502 4.13 6.48 -2.12
CA LEU A 502 3.61 5.62 -1.06
C LEU A 502 2.20 5.12 -1.37
N LEU A 503 1.53 5.70 -2.38
CA LEU A 503 0.20 5.33 -2.85
C LEU A 503 0.33 4.33 -4.00
N GLY A 504 -0.14 3.10 -3.77
CA GLY A 504 -0.49 2.17 -4.83
C GLY A 504 -1.78 2.58 -5.54
N GLU A 505 -2.32 1.71 -6.38
CA GLU A 505 -3.53 2.01 -7.14
C GLU A 505 -4.69 2.38 -6.20
N GLY A 506 -5.28 3.57 -6.42
CA GLY A 506 -6.41 4.10 -5.63
C GLY A 506 -6.04 4.76 -4.30
N GLY A 507 -4.75 4.86 -3.93
CA GLY A 507 -4.34 5.49 -2.68
C GLY A 507 -4.63 7.00 -2.63
N GLU A 508 -4.89 7.53 -1.44
CA GLU A 508 -5.19 8.94 -1.21
C GLU A 508 -4.05 9.63 -0.45
N PRO A 509 -3.71 10.89 -0.73
CA PRO A 509 -2.56 11.54 -0.10
C PRO A 509 -2.81 12.00 1.34
N HIS A 510 -3.99 11.75 1.91
CA HIS A 510 -4.36 12.24 3.23
C HIS A 510 -4.29 11.11 4.25
N ALA A 511 -3.63 11.38 5.38
CA ALA A 511 -3.71 10.54 6.56
C ALA A 511 -4.68 11.18 7.55
N TYR A 512 -5.54 10.35 8.13
CA TYR A 512 -6.56 10.80 9.07
C TYR A 512 -6.22 10.30 10.47
N LYS A 513 -6.48 11.14 11.47
CA LYS A 513 -6.24 10.78 12.87
C LYS A 513 -7.27 9.75 13.29
N THR A 514 -6.82 8.72 13.97
CA THR A 514 -7.64 7.69 14.57
C THR A 514 -7.04 7.27 15.91
N LYS A 515 -7.69 6.33 16.59
CA LYS A 515 -7.16 5.70 17.79
C LYS A 515 -7.11 4.20 17.59
N ILE A 516 -6.02 3.60 17.99
CA ILE A 516 -5.84 2.15 17.97
C ILE A 516 -5.53 1.68 19.39
N VAL A 517 -5.70 0.38 19.62
CA VAL A 517 -5.23 -0.26 20.84
C VAL A 517 -3.93 -0.98 20.50
N THR A 518 -2.85 -0.57 21.15
CA THR A 518 -1.54 -1.20 21.03
C THR A 518 -1.16 -1.90 22.33
N LEU A 519 -0.05 -2.62 22.27
CA LEU A 519 0.52 -3.39 23.37
C LEU A 519 1.56 -2.52 24.09
N GLU A 520 1.41 -2.30 25.40
CA GLU A 520 2.42 -1.63 26.22
C GLU A 520 2.77 -2.49 27.45
N GLY A 521 4.06 -2.65 27.72
CA GLY A 521 4.56 -3.33 28.93
C GLY A 521 4.46 -4.86 28.92
N ARG A 522 5.10 -5.47 29.92
CA ARG A 522 4.91 -6.87 30.34
C ARG A 522 4.45 -6.84 31.79
N GLU A 523 3.14 -6.85 32.02
CA GLU A 523 2.61 -6.91 33.39
C GLU A 523 1.34 -7.76 33.41
N ALA A 524 1.55 -9.07 33.50
CA ALA A 524 0.81 -10.00 34.36
C ALA A 524 1.33 -11.41 34.07
N VAL A 525 1.93 -12.04 35.08
CA VAL A 525 2.33 -13.45 35.04
C VAL A 525 1.25 -14.24 35.77
N TYR A 526 0.49 -15.05 35.04
CA TYR A 526 -0.39 -16.06 35.64
C TYR A 526 0.34 -17.39 35.65
N LYS A 527 0.33 -18.11 36.77
CA LYS A 527 0.76 -19.50 36.78
C LYS A 527 -0.43 -20.37 36.38
N THR A 528 -0.33 -21.08 35.26
CA THR A 528 -1.37 -22.02 34.83
C THR A 528 -1.48 -23.18 35.81
N ALA A 529 -2.58 -23.95 35.75
CA ALA A 529 -2.73 -25.18 36.53
C ALA A 529 -1.64 -26.23 36.22
N SER A 530 -0.98 -26.14 35.06
CA SER A 530 0.18 -26.96 34.68
C SER A 530 1.53 -26.42 35.18
N GLY A 531 1.54 -25.29 35.89
CA GLY A 531 2.75 -24.67 36.44
C GLY A 531 3.49 -23.75 35.46
N GLU A 532 2.97 -23.53 34.25
CA GLU A 532 3.56 -22.65 33.25
C GLU A 532 3.25 -21.18 33.52
N GLU A 533 4.19 -20.30 33.20
CA GLU A 533 3.99 -18.86 33.31
C GLU A 533 3.35 -18.28 32.04
N LEU A 534 2.11 -17.83 32.19
CA LEU A 534 1.33 -17.14 31.17
C LEU A 534 1.55 -15.63 31.29
N ASN A 535 2.24 -15.06 30.31
CA ASN A 535 2.42 -13.62 30.19
C ASN A 535 1.29 -13.00 29.35
N LEU A 536 0.57 -12.04 29.91
CA LEU A 536 -0.42 -11.23 29.21
C LEU A 536 0.10 -9.80 29.00
N LEU A 537 -0.32 -9.18 27.90
CA LEU A 537 0.03 -7.82 27.54
C LEU A 537 -1.10 -6.87 27.91
N ILE A 538 -0.76 -5.72 28.48
CA ILE A 538 -1.75 -4.70 28.83
C ILE A 538 -2.10 -3.91 27.55
N PRO A 539 -3.37 -3.92 27.11
CA PRO A 539 -3.83 -3.09 26.01
C PRO A 539 -3.85 -1.62 26.42
N LYS A 540 -3.39 -0.74 25.53
CA LYS A 540 -3.44 0.71 25.73
C LYS A 540 -3.95 1.41 24.48
N GLU A 541 -4.89 2.32 24.67
CA GLU A 541 -5.34 3.25 23.64
C GLU A 541 -4.24 4.26 23.31
N VAL A 542 -3.92 4.37 22.03
CA VAL A 542 -2.94 5.34 21.53
C VAL A 542 -3.49 6.07 20.31
N GLU A 543 -3.11 7.33 20.17
CA GLU A 543 -3.40 8.09 18.96
C GLU A 543 -2.55 7.57 17.81
N ALA A 544 -3.20 7.33 16.66
CA ALA A 544 -2.55 6.80 15.47
C ALA A 544 -3.04 7.53 14.22
N TRP A 545 -2.32 7.29 13.12
CA TRP A 545 -2.65 7.81 11.81
C TRP A 545 -2.98 6.65 10.89
N VAL A 546 -4.12 6.74 10.21
CA VAL A 546 -4.54 5.75 9.22
C VAL A 546 -4.50 6.40 7.84
N TRP A 547 -3.94 5.66 6.88
CA TRP A 547 -3.63 6.19 5.57
C TRP A 547 -3.91 5.15 4.48
N HIS A 548 -4.74 5.50 3.50
CA HIS A 548 -5.04 4.67 2.35
C HIS A 548 -3.91 4.72 1.33
N VAL A 549 -2.95 3.81 1.48
CA VAL A 549 -1.74 3.70 0.65
C VAL A 549 -1.95 2.89 -0.64
N GLY A 550 -3.19 2.61 -1.04
CA GLY A 550 -3.54 1.93 -2.30
C GLY A 550 -3.14 0.44 -2.40
N LYS A 551 -3.44 -0.20 -3.54
CA LYS A 551 -3.17 -1.63 -3.78
C LYS A 551 -1.69 -1.93 -4.06
N LYS A 552 -1.12 -2.95 -3.41
CA LYS A 552 0.30 -3.37 -3.51
C LYS A 552 0.46 -4.91 -3.47
N PRO A 553 1.53 -5.49 -4.05
CA PRO A 553 1.83 -6.92 -3.93
C PRO A 553 2.07 -7.36 -2.48
N CYS A 554 1.37 -8.41 -2.05
CA CYS A 554 1.41 -8.94 -0.68
C CYS A 554 1.77 -10.43 -0.67
N LEU A 555 2.29 -10.89 0.47
CA LEU A 555 2.51 -12.29 0.82
C LEU A 555 1.37 -12.75 1.72
N LYS A 556 0.92 -14.00 1.51
CA LYS A 556 -0.01 -14.69 2.41
C LYS A 556 0.77 -15.69 3.24
N ILE A 557 0.76 -15.50 4.56
CA ILE A 557 1.43 -16.35 5.54
C ILE A 557 0.37 -17.25 6.17
N LYS A 558 0.70 -18.53 6.35
CA LYS A 558 -0.15 -19.52 6.99
C LYS A 558 0.67 -20.31 8.00
N THR A 559 0.20 -20.42 9.24
CA THR A 559 0.84 -21.27 10.27
C THR A 559 0.25 -22.68 10.26
N GLU A 560 0.95 -23.62 10.89
CA GLU A 560 0.49 -25.00 11.05
C GLU A 560 -0.81 -25.06 11.86
N GLU A 561 -0.93 -24.20 12.87
CA GLU A 561 -2.10 -24.02 13.73
C GLU A 561 -3.27 -23.29 13.02
N GLY A 562 -3.13 -23.00 11.73
CA GLY A 562 -4.22 -22.51 10.88
C GLY A 562 -4.39 -20.99 10.79
N TYR A 563 -3.55 -20.19 11.49
CA TYR A 563 -3.57 -18.73 11.42
C TYR A 563 -3.11 -18.25 10.05
N GLU A 564 -3.79 -17.26 9.47
CA GLU A 564 -3.46 -16.68 8.17
C GLU A 564 -3.34 -15.17 8.24
N LEU A 565 -2.36 -14.60 7.52
CA LEU A 565 -2.14 -13.15 7.45
C LEU A 565 -1.64 -12.74 6.05
N THR A 566 -2.27 -11.73 5.45
CA THR A 566 -1.85 -11.13 4.16
C THR A 566 -1.17 -9.80 4.41
N VAL A 567 0.11 -9.68 4.07
CA VAL A 567 0.93 -8.51 4.39
C VAL A 567 1.90 -8.16 3.28
N THR A 568 2.37 -6.92 3.24
CA THR A 568 3.44 -6.54 2.32
C THR A 568 4.72 -7.31 2.63
N HIS A 569 5.59 -7.44 1.62
CA HIS A 569 6.82 -8.24 1.72
C HIS A 569 7.76 -7.79 2.85
N ASP A 570 7.73 -6.50 3.20
CA ASP A 570 8.51 -5.84 4.24
C ASP A 570 7.80 -5.77 5.60
N HIS A 571 6.54 -6.21 5.70
CA HIS A 571 5.81 -6.25 6.96
C HIS A 571 6.52 -7.17 7.95
N LYS A 572 6.74 -6.69 9.18
CA LYS A 572 7.49 -7.43 10.19
C LYS A 572 6.56 -8.26 11.06
N LEU A 573 6.88 -9.53 11.22
CA LEU A 573 6.26 -10.46 12.15
C LEU A 573 7.25 -10.83 13.24
N LEU A 574 6.76 -10.85 14.48
CA LEU A 574 7.58 -11.21 15.63
C LEU A 574 7.74 -12.73 15.66
N THR A 575 8.97 -13.25 15.72
CA THR A 575 9.26 -14.68 15.97
C THR A 575 9.92 -14.84 17.33
N PRO A 576 10.11 -16.07 17.87
CA PRO A 576 10.84 -16.27 19.13
C PRO A 576 12.25 -15.69 19.12
N GLU A 577 12.90 -15.67 17.96
CA GLU A 577 14.21 -15.06 17.75
C GLU A 577 14.10 -13.55 17.53
N GLY A 578 12.89 -13.02 17.30
CA GLY A 578 12.49 -11.61 17.17
C GLY A 578 11.92 -11.24 15.79
N TRP A 579 11.76 -9.95 15.49
CA TRP A 579 11.09 -9.47 14.26
C TRP A 579 11.75 -9.93 12.94
N LYS A 580 10.95 -10.32 11.94
CA LYS A 580 11.33 -10.66 10.55
C LYS A 580 10.34 -10.17 9.54
N ASN A 581 10.87 -9.70 8.43
CA ASN A 581 10.06 -9.36 7.27
C ASN A 581 9.33 -10.60 6.75
N ALA A 582 8.09 -10.44 6.34
CA ALA A 582 7.24 -11.48 5.77
C ALA A 582 7.95 -12.27 4.66
N LYS A 583 8.68 -11.57 3.77
CA LYS A 583 9.41 -12.18 2.65
C LYS A 583 10.55 -13.10 3.03
N SER A 584 11.05 -12.97 4.26
CA SER A 584 12.16 -13.78 4.71
C SER A 584 11.67 -15.07 5.37
N LEU A 585 10.39 -15.16 5.75
CA LEU A 585 9.83 -16.33 6.44
C LEU A 585 9.95 -17.57 5.57
N VAL A 586 10.36 -18.67 6.19
CA VAL A 586 10.43 -19.99 5.58
C VAL A 586 9.49 -20.94 6.34
N PRO A 587 8.91 -21.96 5.68
CA PRO A 587 8.11 -22.98 6.36
C PRO A 587 8.87 -23.57 7.56
N GLY A 588 8.21 -23.62 8.72
CA GLY A 588 8.79 -24.04 10.00
C GLY A 588 9.20 -22.90 10.93
N ASP A 589 9.27 -21.64 10.45
CA ASP A 589 9.45 -20.48 11.34
C ASP A 589 8.24 -20.30 12.27
N LYS A 590 8.51 -20.12 13.57
CA LYS A 590 7.47 -19.81 14.56
C LYS A 590 7.17 -18.31 14.56
N ILE A 591 5.90 -17.91 14.66
CA ILE A 591 5.51 -16.50 14.85
C ILE A 591 4.83 -16.33 16.22
N LEU A 592 5.08 -15.20 16.87
CA LEU A 592 4.47 -14.84 18.14
C LEU A 592 3.11 -14.19 17.89
N ILE A 593 2.11 -14.69 18.59
CA ILE A 593 0.75 -14.18 18.60
C ILE A 593 0.57 -13.37 19.88
N GLY A 594 0.08 -12.13 19.76
CA GLY A 594 -0.20 -11.27 20.90
C GLY A 594 -1.27 -11.89 21.81
N ARG A 595 -1.06 -11.81 23.13
CA ARG A 595 -2.03 -12.22 24.15
C ARG A 595 -2.41 -11.02 25.00
N LEU A 596 -3.64 -10.59 24.90
CA LEU A 596 -4.13 -9.40 25.60
C LEU A 596 -4.70 -9.78 26.97
N HIS A 597 -4.52 -8.90 27.94
CA HIS A 597 -5.12 -9.05 29.26
C HIS A 597 -6.61 -8.65 29.22
N PRO A 598 -7.56 -9.58 29.44
CA PRO A 598 -8.98 -9.32 29.26
C PRO A 598 -9.51 -8.16 30.12
N TRP A 599 -9.08 -8.09 31.38
CA TRP A 599 -9.54 -7.06 32.34
C TRP A 599 -9.16 -5.63 31.95
N PHE A 600 -7.98 -5.44 31.35
CA PHE A 600 -7.53 -4.13 30.90
C PHE A 600 -8.09 -3.79 29.51
N LEU A 601 -8.58 -4.79 28.77
CA LEU A 601 -9.15 -4.58 27.45
C LEU A 601 -10.43 -3.76 27.51
N GLU A 602 -11.28 -3.93 28.54
CA GLU A 602 -12.47 -3.09 28.75
C GLU A 602 -12.12 -1.60 28.90
N HIS A 603 -11.03 -1.30 29.61
CA HIS A 603 -10.58 0.08 29.83
C HIS A 603 -10.06 0.76 28.56
N ALA A 604 -9.70 -0.02 27.55
CA ALA A 604 -9.23 0.47 26.26
C ALA A 604 -10.36 0.62 25.23
N TYR A 605 -11.61 0.33 25.60
CA TYR A 605 -12.80 0.41 24.75
C TYR A 605 -13.72 1.56 25.16
N ASN A 606 -14.18 2.35 24.19
CA ASN A 606 -14.81 3.65 24.45
C ASN A 606 -16.28 3.72 24.00
N GLY A 607 -16.91 2.57 23.76
CA GLY A 607 -18.37 2.43 23.61
C GLY A 607 -18.98 3.11 22.38
N GLY A 608 -19.31 2.32 21.35
CA GLY A 608 -20.05 2.83 20.19
C GLY A 608 -21.16 1.90 19.67
N HIS A 609 -20.96 0.58 19.75
CA HIS A 609 -21.86 -0.42 19.14
C HIS A 609 -22.00 -1.69 19.99
N ASP A 610 -21.94 -1.56 21.30
CA ASP A 610 -21.97 -2.72 22.18
C ASP A 610 -23.39 -3.30 22.32
N LEU A 611 -23.48 -4.62 22.51
CA LEU A 611 -24.74 -5.32 22.70
C LEU A 611 -24.90 -5.75 24.15
N ASP A 612 -26.15 -5.89 24.61
CA ASP A 612 -26.43 -6.53 25.88
C ASP A 612 -25.92 -7.98 25.90
N ASP A 613 -25.43 -8.44 27.05
CA ASP A 613 -24.85 -9.78 27.21
C ASP A 613 -25.77 -10.91 26.77
N ASP A 614 -27.07 -10.83 27.06
CA ASP A 614 -28.03 -11.87 26.71
C ASP A 614 -28.39 -11.79 25.22
N VAL A 615 -28.39 -10.59 24.64
CA VAL A 615 -28.55 -10.38 23.19
C VAL A 615 -27.35 -10.90 22.42
N SER A 616 -26.12 -10.62 22.88
CA SER A 616 -24.88 -11.19 22.34
C SER A 616 -24.88 -12.71 22.42
N PHE A 617 -25.30 -13.27 23.56
CA PHE A 617 -25.44 -14.71 23.74
C PHE A 617 -26.43 -15.31 22.75
N ALA A 618 -27.61 -14.70 22.60
CA ALA A 618 -28.62 -15.12 21.63
C ALA A 618 -28.10 -15.07 20.18
N LEU A 619 -27.33 -14.03 19.82
CA LEU A 619 -26.69 -13.92 18.52
C LEU A 619 -25.63 -15.01 18.30
N GLY A 620 -24.81 -15.30 19.31
CA GLY A 620 -23.83 -16.38 19.26
C GLY A 620 -24.47 -17.73 19.02
N TRP A 621 -25.54 -18.03 19.75
CA TRP A 621 -26.32 -19.25 19.56
C TRP A 621 -26.93 -19.33 18.15
N LEU A 622 -27.48 -18.22 17.65
CA LEU A 622 -28.07 -18.15 16.31
C LEU A 622 -27.04 -18.44 15.22
N VAL A 623 -25.79 -17.98 15.40
CA VAL A 623 -24.69 -18.18 14.45
C VAL A 623 -24.20 -19.63 14.45
N GLY A 624 -24.17 -20.28 15.61
CA GLY A 624 -23.83 -21.69 15.75
C GLY A 624 -24.96 -22.60 15.24
N ASP A 625 -25.86 -22.96 16.15
CA ASP A 625 -26.92 -23.96 15.91
C ASP A 625 -28.24 -23.34 15.40
N GLY A 626 -28.25 -22.05 15.07
CA GLY A 626 -29.43 -21.36 14.57
C GLY A 626 -29.67 -21.51 13.07
N SER A 627 -30.94 -21.30 12.69
CA SER A 627 -31.38 -21.20 11.30
C SER A 627 -31.94 -19.82 11.02
N PHE A 628 -31.40 -19.14 10.01
CA PHE A 628 -31.88 -17.85 9.56
C PHE A 628 -31.87 -17.79 8.04
N ASN A 629 -32.91 -17.21 7.46
CA ASN A 629 -33.06 -16.98 6.03
C ASN A 629 -34.02 -15.80 5.83
N ARG A 630 -34.38 -15.51 4.58
CA ARG A 630 -35.28 -14.39 4.24
C ARG A 630 -36.69 -14.47 4.85
N HIS A 631 -37.07 -15.62 5.41
CA HIS A 631 -38.41 -15.89 5.92
C HIS A 631 -38.49 -16.01 7.44
N TYR A 632 -37.42 -16.39 8.13
CA TYR A 632 -37.42 -16.53 9.58
C TYR A 632 -36.02 -16.54 10.19
N VAL A 633 -35.98 -16.32 11.51
CA VAL A 633 -34.86 -16.65 12.41
C VAL A 633 -35.34 -17.65 13.46
N ALA A 634 -34.55 -18.67 13.74
CA ALA A 634 -34.90 -19.73 14.67
C ALA A 634 -33.69 -20.21 15.47
N TRP A 635 -33.93 -20.44 16.75
CA TRP A 635 -32.99 -21.08 17.68
C TRP A 635 -33.52 -22.45 18.05
N PHE A 636 -32.65 -23.45 18.02
CA PHE A 636 -32.97 -24.84 18.37
C PHE A 636 -32.46 -25.14 19.78
N LEU A 637 -33.25 -25.91 20.52
CA LEU A 637 -33.08 -26.18 21.95
C LEU A 637 -33.36 -27.65 22.23
N GLY A 638 -32.46 -28.30 22.94
CA GLY A 638 -32.59 -29.66 23.45
C GLY A 638 -32.93 -29.72 24.94
N LYS A 639 -33.19 -30.95 25.43
CA LYS A 639 -33.58 -31.23 26.83
C LYS A 639 -32.55 -30.78 27.87
N ASP A 640 -31.28 -30.70 27.49
CA ASP A 640 -30.15 -30.42 28.38
C ASP A 640 -29.79 -28.90 28.41
N ASP A 641 -30.44 -28.09 27.56
CA ASP A 641 -30.11 -26.67 27.38
C ASP A 641 -30.80 -25.73 28.36
N LYS A 642 -31.53 -26.24 29.37
CA LYS A 642 -32.42 -25.43 30.23
C LYS A 642 -31.80 -24.14 30.78
N ALA A 643 -30.54 -24.21 31.23
CA ALA A 643 -29.84 -23.05 31.79
C ALA A 643 -29.49 -22.01 30.71
N ALA A 644 -29.17 -22.46 29.50
CA ALA A 644 -28.86 -21.59 28.38
C ALA A 644 -30.13 -21.06 27.69
N GLU A 645 -31.20 -21.86 27.67
CA GLU A 645 -32.52 -21.49 27.18
C GLU A 645 -33.06 -20.26 27.90
N GLU A 646 -32.96 -20.24 29.23
CA GLU A 646 -33.42 -19.11 30.05
C GLU A 646 -32.67 -17.83 29.68
N ARG A 647 -31.36 -17.94 29.44
CA ARG A 647 -30.54 -16.81 28.98
C ARG A 647 -30.89 -16.35 27.56
N LEU A 648 -31.14 -17.30 26.65
CA LEU A 648 -31.59 -17.04 25.29
C LEU A 648 -32.94 -16.30 25.29
N ARG A 649 -33.89 -16.75 26.10
CA ARG A 649 -35.22 -16.14 26.23
C ARG A 649 -35.12 -14.68 26.67
N ARG A 650 -34.31 -14.36 27.68
CA ARG A 650 -34.04 -12.97 28.08
C ARG A 650 -33.43 -12.13 26.95
N GLY A 651 -32.51 -12.70 26.18
CA GLY A 651 -31.94 -12.04 25.00
C GLY A 651 -33.00 -11.71 23.94
N ILE A 652 -33.90 -12.65 23.67
CA ILE A 652 -35.02 -12.48 22.72
C ILE A 652 -36.03 -11.44 23.23
N GLU A 653 -36.31 -11.40 24.53
CA GLU A 653 -37.19 -10.39 25.13
C GLU A 653 -36.61 -8.97 25.00
N LYS A 654 -35.30 -8.82 25.24
CA LYS A 654 -34.59 -7.53 25.11
C LYS A 654 -34.59 -6.96 23.68
N ILE A 655 -34.76 -7.81 22.66
CA ILE A 655 -34.92 -7.38 21.26
C ILE A 655 -36.38 -7.27 20.83
N GLY A 656 -37.33 -7.31 21.78
CA GLY A 656 -38.76 -7.09 21.56
C GLY A 656 -39.57 -8.34 21.23
N GLY A 657 -39.08 -9.52 21.61
CA GLY A 657 -39.76 -10.80 21.41
C GLY A 657 -40.58 -11.28 22.62
N ASN A 658 -41.53 -12.17 22.37
CA ASN A 658 -42.18 -13.00 23.39
C ASN A 658 -41.86 -14.48 23.09
N PRO A 659 -40.76 -15.03 23.64
CA PRO A 659 -40.25 -16.34 23.26
C PRO A 659 -41.19 -17.48 23.65
N LEU A 660 -42.02 -17.32 24.68
CA LEU A 660 -43.01 -18.33 25.08
C LEU A 660 -44.08 -18.52 24.01
N SER A 661 -44.56 -17.42 23.40
CA SER A 661 -45.59 -17.46 22.36
C SER A 661 -45.07 -17.92 20.98
N HIS A 662 -43.76 -18.06 20.84
CA HIS A 662 -43.07 -18.40 19.60
C HIS A 662 -42.23 -19.68 19.74
N THR A 663 -42.53 -20.49 20.77
CA THR A 663 -41.91 -21.81 20.99
C THR A 663 -42.70 -22.89 20.26
N TYR A 664 -42.04 -23.67 19.42
CA TYR A 664 -42.61 -24.78 18.65
C TYR A 664 -41.93 -26.09 19.07
N VAL A 665 -42.72 -27.06 19.54
CA VAL A 665 -42.23 -28.39 19.91
C VAL A 665 -41.90 -29.18 18.64
N LEU A 666 -40.68 -29.70 18.54
CA LEU A 666 -40.22 -30.54 17.43
C LEU A 666 -40.30 -32.03 17.79
N SER A 667 -39.96 -32.37 19.04
CA SER A 667 -40.02 -33.72 19.58
C SER A 667 -40.25 -33.70 21.09
N LYS A 668 -40.25 -34.87 21.76
CA LYS A 668 -40.35 -34.95 23.23
C LYS A 668 -39.20 -34.24 23.96
N THR A 669 -38.07 -34.03 23.29
CA THR A 669 -36.82 -33.53 23.89
C THR A 669 -36.28 -32.30 23.19
N GLU A 670 -36.95 -31.80 22.15
CA GLU A 670 -36.47 -30.69 21.33
C GLU A 670 -37.59 -29.73 20.98
N HIS A 671 -37.28 -28.44 21.02
CA HIS A 671 -38.15 -27.37 20.57
C HIS A 671 -37.31 -26.27 19.90
N LYS A 672 -37.99 -25.40 19.17
CA LYS A 672 -37.37 -24.20 18.60
C LYS A 672 -38.13 -22.95 18.98
N ILE A 673 -37.42 -21.85 19.10
CA ILE A 673 -38.02 -20.52 19.19
C ILE A 673 -37.86 -19.88 17.82
N GLN A 674 -38.96 -19.58 17.12
CA GLN A 674 -38.92 -19.07 15.74
C GLN A 674 -39.71 -17.79 15.57
N TYR A 675 -39.10 -16.83 14.89
CA TYR A 675 -39.72 -15.56 14.51
C TYR A 675 -39.66 -15.39 13.00
N ASN A 676 -40.83 -15.21 12.40
CA ASN A 676 -40.98 -15.07 10.95
C ASN A 676 -40.71 -13.64 10.49
N GLU A 677 -40.56 -13.50 9.17
CA GLU A 677 -40.46 -12.23 8.45
C GLU A 677 -41.60 -11.29 8.87
N GLY A 678 -41.26 -10.02 9.09
CA GLY A 678 -42.18 -8.98 9.57
C GLY A 678 -42.22 -8.80 11.09
N THR A 679 -41.76 -9.77 11.89
CA THR A 679 -41.65 -9.60 13.34
C THR A 679 -40.50 -8.65 13.72
N THR A 680 -40.61 -7.98 14.88
CA THR A 680 -39.56 -7.09 15.40
C THR A 680 -38.26 -7.85 15.69
N VAL A 681 -38.36 -9.06 16.26
CA VAL A 681 -37.20 -9.93 16.52
C VAL A 681 -36.47 -10.29 15.24
N TYR A 682 -37.21 -10.74 14.21
CA TYR A 682 -36.63 -11.04 12.90
C TYR A 682 -35.89 -9.81 12.33
N ARG A 683 -36.54 -8.64 12.31
CA ARG A 683 -35.93 -7.41 11.79
C ARG A 683 -34.66 -7.03 12.55
N ASN A 684 -34.68 -7.11 13.88
CA ASN A 684 -33.53 -6.79 14.72
C ASN A 684 -32.38 -7.78 14.51
N MET A 685 -32.65 -9.09 14.48
CA MET A 685 -31.62 -10.10 14.24
C MET A 685 -31.04 -10.04 12.84
N MET A 686 -31.87 -9.90 11.83
CA MET A 686 -31.39 -9.73 10.46
C MET A 686 -30.54 -8.47 10.31
N SER A 687 -30.87 -7.39 11.03
CA SER A 687 -30.03 -6.19 11.08
C SER A 687 -28.66 -6.43 11.73
N LEU A 688 -28.57 -7.28 12.76
CA LEU A 688 -27.29 -7.63 13.39
C LEU A 688 -26.46 -8.60 12.55
N LEU A 689 -27.12 -9.57 11.89
CA LEU A 689 -26.47 -10.58 11.06
C LEU A 689 -25.87 -9.98 9.76
N GLY A 690 -26.49 -8.94 9.21
CA GLY A 690 -26.05 -8.30 7.97
C GLY A 690 -26.43 -9.10 6.72
N TYR A 691 -25.47 -9.31 5.80
CA TYR A 691 -25.72 -9.96 4.50
C TYR A 691 -25.91 -11.48 4.59
N PHE A 692 -26.76 -12.03 3.71
CA PHE A 692 -27.09 -13.45 3.61
C PHE A 692 -25.94 -14.29 3.05
N LEU A 693 -25.52 -15.32 3.77
CA LEU A 693 -24.74 -16.43 3.23
C LEU A 693 -25.56 -17.71 3.42
N GLU A 694 -26.32 -18.09 2.38
CA GLU A 694 -27.32 -19.17 2.43
C GLU A 694 -26.74 -20.56 2.71
N LYS A 695 -25.44 -20.76 2.46
CA LYS A 695 -24.78 -22.07 2.63
C LYS A 695 -23.94 -22.07 3.91
N SER A 696 -24.15 -23.06 4.77
CA SER A 696 -23.43 -23.23 6.05
C SER A 696 -21.90 -23.22 5.89
N LYS A 697 -21.37 -23.70 4.77
CA LYS A 697 -19.93 -23.71 4.45
C LYS A 697 -19.33 -22.33 4.15
N ASP A 698 -20.16 -21.38 3.76
CA ASP A 698 -19.75 -20.03 3.36
C ASP A 698 -19.97 -19.02 4.51
N ARG A 699 -20.58 -19.44 5.63
CA ARG A 699 -20.87 -18.57 6.79
C ARG A 699 -19.63 -17.84 7.29
N ARG A 700 -19.82 -16.61 7.74
CA ARG A 700 -18.82 -15.77 8.43
C ARG A 700 -19.43 -15.18 9.68
N LEU A 701 -18.58 -14.70 10.60
CA LEU A 701 -19.06 -13.96 11.75
C LEU A 701 -19.68 -12.63 11.29
N PRO A 702 -20.85 -12.24 11.81
CA PRO A 702 -21.46 -10.95 11.52
C PRO A 702 -20.49 -9.79 11.84
N GLU A 703 -20.49 -8.73 11.03
CA GLU A 703 -19.54 -7.61 11.23
C GLU A 703 -19.70 -6.93 12.61
N ILE A 704 -20.91 -6.95 13.19
CA ILE A 704 -21.15 -6.43 14.54
C ILE A 704 -20.29 -7.14 15.59
N VAL A 705 -19.99 -8.44 15.42
CA VAL A 705 -19.22 -9.23 16.37
C VAL A 705 -17.80 -8.67 16.55
N TRP A 706 -17.20 -8.17 15.46
CA TRP A 706 -15.87 -7.56 15.51
C TRP A 706 -15.84 -6.24 16.27
N ARG A 707 -17.00 -5.58 16.44
CA ARG A 707 -17.16 -4.29 17.12
C ARG A 707 -17.59 -4.40 18.59
N LEU A 708 -17.90 -5.61 19.07
CA LEU A 708 -18.34 -5.82 20.45
C LEU A 708 -17.22 -5.49 21.45
N SER A 709 -17.62 -5.02 22.63
CA SER A 709 -16.70 -4.93 23.76
C SER A 709 -16.22 -6.34 24.14
N PRO A 710 -15.06 -6.47 24.82
CA PRO A 710 -14.61 -7.76 25.35
C PRO A 710 -15.68 -8.50 26.16
N ARG A 711 -16.50 -7.79 26.95
CA ARG A 711 -17.61 -8.37 27.72
C ARG A 711 -18.65 -9.03 26.81
N SER A 712 -19.16 -8.26 25.85
CA SER A 712 -20.23 -8.71 24.96
C SER A 712 -19.72 -9.71 23.94
N LEU A 713 -18.46 -9.58 23.49
CA LEU A 713 -17.77 -10.56 22.66
C LEU A 713 -17.62 -11.89 23.40
N ALA A 714 -17.25 -11.87 24.69
CA ALA A 714 -17.20 -13.09 25.50
C ALA A 714 -18.59 -13.72 25.65
N SER A 715 -19.65 -12.91 25.81
CA SER A 715 -21.03 -13.39 25.83
C SER A 715 -21.47 -14.00 24.48
N PHE A 716 -21.07 -13.40 23.36
CA PHE A 716 -21.27 -13.97 22.02
C PHE A 716 -20.56 -15.31 21.85
N LEU A 717 -19.26 -15.39 22.20
CA LEU A 717 -18.49 -16.63 22.12
C LEU A 717 -19.08 -17.70 23.04
N LYS A 718 -19.57 -17.34 24.24
CA LYS A 718 -20.31 -18.28 25.11
C LYS A 718 -21.55 -18.84 24.40
N GLY A 719 -22.34 -17.99 23.74
CA GLY A 719 -23.51 -18.45 22.98
C GLY A 719 -23.13 -19.42 21.86
N LEU A 720 -22.10 -19.06 21.09
CA LEU A 720 -21.60 -19.87 19.98
C LEU A 720 -21.07 -21.24 20.45
N PHE A 721 -20.26 -21.27 21.50
CA PHE A 721 -19.71 -22.50 22.06
C PHE A 721 -20.74 -23.31 22.85
N THR A 722 -21.82 -22.71 23.36
CA THR A 722 -22.90 -23.49 23.98
C THR A 722 -23.72 -24.21 22.91
N ALA A 723 -23.88 -23.60 21.74
CA ALA A 723 -24.62 -24.17 20.62
C ALA A 723 -23.82 -25.28 19.90
N ASP A 724 -22.64 -24.95 19.37
CA ASP A 724 -21.85 -25.85 18.49
C ASP A 724 -20.57 -26.39 19.15
N GLY A 725 -20.32 -26.02 20.41
CA GLY A 725 -19.14 -26.44 21.15
C GLY A 725 -19.36 -27.73 21.92
N TYR A 726 -18.29 -28.52 22.07
CA TYR A 726 -18.31 -29.75 22.86
C TYR A 726 -17.00 -29.92 23.62
N VAL A 727 -17.05 -30.72 24.69
CA VAL A 727 -15.85 -31.16 25.42
C VAL A 727 -15.49 -32.55 24.92
N ASP A 728 -14.31 -32.70 24.34
CA ASP A 728 -13.84 -33.97 23.81
C ASP A 728 -13.25 -34.86 24.93
N LYS A 729 -12.88 -36.10 24.59
CA LYS A 729 -12.35 -37.10 25.55
C LYS A 729 -11.08 -36.64 26.26
N ASP A 730 -10.29 -35.78 25.61
CA ASP A 730 -9.09 -35.14 26.15
C ASP A 730 -9.41 -33.95 27.08
N ARG A 731 -10.70 -33.68 27.32
CA ARG A 731 -11.23 -32.54 28.07
C ARG A 731 -11.00 -31.18 27.39
N ALA A 732 -10.58 -31.16 26.13
CA ALA A 732 -10.47 -29.93 25.36
C ALA A 732 -11.86 -29.45 24.92
N VAL A 733 -12.09 -28.14 25.04
CA VAL A 733 -13.28 -27.49 24.47
C VAL A 733 -13.03 -27.30 22.98
N ARG A 734 -13.90 -27.84 22.13
CA ARG A 734 -13.80 -27.79 20.68
C ARG A 734 -15.05 -27.12 20.10
N LEU A 735 -14.87 -26.41 18.98
CA LEU A 735 -15.95 -25.86 18.17
C LEU A 735 -15.80 -26.43 16.76
N THR A 736 -16.86 -27.01 16.22
CA THR A 736 -16.87 -27.54 14.85
C THR A 736 -17.84 -26.77 13.99
N SER A 737 -17.47 -26.49 12.74
CA SER A 737 -18.36 -25.88 11.77
C SER A 737 -18.01 -26.30 10.36
N ALA A 738 -19.02 -26.33 9.48
CA ALA A 738 -18.81 -26.51 8.05
C ALA A 738 -18.06 -25.33 7.39
N SER A 739 -18.03 -24.15 8.03
CA SER A 739 -17.28 -22.99 7.54
C SER A 739 -15.90 -22.90 8.17
N LEU A 740 -14.87 -23.26 7.40
CA LEU A 740 -13.47 -23.01 7.78
C LEU A 740 -13.18 -21.53 8.03
N GLN A 741 -13.85 -20.66 7.28
CA GLN A 741 -13.64 -19.22 7.38
C GLN A 741 -14.18 -18.67 8.70
N MET A 742 -15.36 -19.11 9.12
CA MET A 742 -15.92 -18.75 10.43
C MET A 742 -15.02 -19.24 11.56
N LEU A 743 -14.49 -20.47 11.46
CA LEU A 743 -13.55 -21.01 12.45
C LEU A 743 -12.26 -20.18 12.54
N LYS A 744 -11.70 -19.72 11.42
CA LYS A 744 -10.55 -18.79 11.40
C LYS A 744 -10.88 -17.45 12.05
N GLU A 745 -12.08 -16.94 11.84
CA GLU A 745 -12.55 -15.67 12.42
C GLU A 745 -12.74 -15.80 13.95
N VAL A 746 -13.31 -16.92 14.42
CA VAL A 746 -13.39 -17.26 15.85
C VAL A 746 -11.99 -17.42 16.45
N GLN A 747 -11.07 -18.10 15.76
CA GLN A 747 -9.68 -18.23 16.16
C GLN A 747 -9.03 -16.86 16.40
N ILE A 748 -9.24 -15.88 15.53
CA ILE A 748 -8.74 -14.51 15.72
C ILE A 748 -9.39 -13.86 16.96
N LEU A 749 -10.71 -13.95 17.12
CA LEU A 749 -11.39 -13.34 18.26
C LEU A 749 -10.96 -13.92 19.61
N LEU A 750 -10.67 -15.22 19.67
CA LEU A 750 -10.13 -15.89 20.87
C LEU A 750 -8.79 -15.30 21.32
N THR A 751 -7.95 -14.82 20.39
CA THR A 751 -6.68 -14.16 20.74
C THR A 751 -6.88 -12.88 21.55
N THR A 752 -8.04 -12.23 21.42
CA THR A 752 -8.45 -11.08 22.24
C THR A 752 -8.46 -11.40 23.73
N PHE A 753 -8.73 -12.65 24.09
CA PHE A 753 -8.74 -13.15 25.46
C PHE A 753 -7.47 -13.93 25.84
N GLY A 754 -6.45 -13.90 24.97
CA GLY A 754 -5.22 -14.67 25.14
C GLY A 754 -5.37 -16.18 24.90
N ILE A 755 -6.53 -16.63 24.43
CA ILE A 755 -6.83 -18.03 24.13
C ILE A 755 -6.25 -18.35 22.74
N LYS A 756 -5.38 -19.36 22.69
CA LYS A 756 -4.89 -19.92 21.42
C LYS A 756 -5.71 -21.17 21.12
N SER A 757 -6.39 -21.17 19.98
CA SER A 757 -7.12 -22.33 19.44
C SER A 757 -6.20 -23.26 18.67
#